data_AF-A0AAN8WIJ1-F1
#
_entry.id   AF-A0AAN8WIJ1-F1
#
_cell.length_a   1.000
_cell.length_b   1.000
_cell.length_c   1.000
_cell.angle_alpha   90.00
_cell.angle_beta   90.00
_cell.angle_gamma   90.00
#
_symmetry.space_group_name_H-M   'P 1'
#
loop_
_entity.id
_entity.type
_entity.pdbx_description
1 polymer ?
#
loop_
_entity_poly.entity_id
_entity_poly.type
_entity_poly.pdbx_seq_one_letter_code
_entity_poly.pdbx_strand_id
1 'polypeptide(L)'
;MESVKEVYTPQFLTAVSQLCHMDTNLAEWVWLQFFPRLWKILSEKQQQGIASEVIPFLCSGAHVIQKDCHPSALHTFTEALAQCQPPIVIRPANMKYLGKSHNLWHRMTLLLEQMALEQGAISSPRTSKKDLYDSFDSDSFASPQQEVLDSLSEMYSLLKEEDLWAGLWQTIAHYQETKIAVTYEQHGFLEQAQAAYELSMSKARADIAVRPSPVKLQSEMRLWEERWIRCAKELNQWDLVQEYGSSDASGNPLLVLESSWRVPDWTRMKEALAHVEQSYPKELAWKVNLFRGYLAICHPEEEHLKVVEKLVDAATILCIREWKRLPHIVSHIHIPYLQAAQQVMELQEACQIHQDLIHGRANSVHDMKAIVKTWRNRLPVISDDLSHWSDIFTWRQHHYQFIVSRFTDSGDNYSILGVHASAQAIIHFGKIARKHNLSNVCLESLSRIQTNPSVPELNYFQKIRQQVKCYHQMATATQMGKNELQGGLEVLESTNLKFLSKEMTAEFYALKGMFLSQLGRSEEANKALSAAVQLHDTLVKSWALWGDYWEALFIRDSAHINLGVSAITCYLHACRHQNESKSRKYLAKVLWLLSYNDADGSLSEAVERYCVGVPPIQWLPWIPQLLTCLVRPEGKKCHVTFAGNNWFVKPSRQDVPSSSILPHKDTLLDSQD
;
A
#
# COMPACT_ATOMS: atom_id res chain seq x y z
N MET A 1 -36.89 -54.99 27.01
CA MET A 1 -36.81 -53.71 26.28
C MET A 1 -36.67 -52.50 27.19
N GLU A 2 -37.09 -52.53 28.46
CA GLU A 2 -36.88 -51.41 29.40
C GLU A 2 -35.40 -51.15 29.74
N SER A 3 -34.56 -52.19 29.82
CA SER A 3 -33.12 -52.05 30.06
C SER A 3 -32.34 -51.30 28.97
N VAL A 4 -32.89 -51.15 27.76
CA VAL A 4 -32.28 -50.38 26.66
C VAL A 4 -32.45 -48.88 26.87
N LYS A 5 -33.37 -48.46 27.76
CA LYS A 5 -33.57 -47.05 28.14
C LYS A 5 -32.67 -46.60 29.28
N GLU A 6 -31.98 -47.53 29.96
CA GLU A 6 -31.09 -47.23 31.07
C GLU A 6 -29.69 -46.89 30.54
N VAL A 7 -29.47 -45.62 30.20
CA VAL A 7 -28.13 -45.12 29.85
C VAL A 7 -27.41 -44.75 31.14
N TYR A 8 -26.37 -45.51 31.47
CA TYR A 8 -25.54 -45.24 32.63
C TYR A 8 -24.46 -44.19 32.29
N THR A 9 -24.31 -43.18 33.14
CA THR A 9 -23.30 -42.11 32.98
C THR A 9 -21.87 -42.62 32.69
N PRO A 10 -21.37 -43.69 33.34
CA PRO A 10 -20.04 -44.23 33.04
C PRO A 10 -19.89 -44.71 31.58
N GLN A 11 -20.91 -45.38 31.03
CA GLN A 11 -20.87 -45.89 29.66
C GLN A 11 -20.81 -44.73 28.65
N PHE A 12 -21.58 -43.66 28.91
CA PHE A 12 -21.53 -42.44 28.11
C PHE A 12 -20.15 -41.77 28.18
N LEU A 13 -19.60 -41.57 29.39
CA LEU A 13 -18.28 -40.93 29.57
C LEU A 13 -17.15 -41.72 28.91
N THR A 14 -17.17 -43.06 29.02
CA THR A 14 -16.17 -43.90 28.35
C THR A 14 -16.29 -43.79 26.82
N ALA A 15 -17.51 -43.83 26.27
CA ALA A 15 -17.72 -43.68 24.84
C ALA A 15 -17.25 -42.30 24.33
N VAL A 16 -17.58 -41.22 25.03
CA VAL A 16 -17.13 -39.86 24.69
C VAL A 16 -15.61 -39.76 24.78
N SER A 17 -14.98 -40.32 25.82
CA SER A 17 -13.51 -40.32 25.94
C SER A 17 -12.83 -41.03 24.78
N GLN A 18 -13.37 -42.16 24.31
CA GLN A 18 -12.83 -42.88 23.16
C GLN A 18 -13.01 -42.08 21.87
N LEU A 19 -14.15 -41.40 21.70
CA LEU A 19 -14.38 -40.53 20.54
C LEU A 19 -13.42 -39.33 20.53
N CYS A 20 -13.09 -38.74 21.68
CA CYS A 20 -12.11 -37.66 21.77
C CYS A 20 -10.69 -38.08 21.35
N HIS A 21 -10.33 -39.37 21.44
CA HIS A 21 -9.05 -39.87 20.91
C HIS A 21 -9.05 -39.98 19.37
N MET A 22 -10.22 -40.03 18.74
CA MET A 22 -10.37 -40.12 17.28
C MET A 22 -10.61 -38.76 16.62
N ASP A 23 -11.26 -37.81 17.31
CA ASP A 23 -11.58 -36.48 16.80
C ASP A 23 -11.06 -35.37 17.73
N THR A 24 -10.04 -34.65 17.25
CA THR A 24 -9.43 -33.52 17.97
C THR A 24 -10.41 -32.36 18.19
N ASN A 25 -11.32 -32.09 17.23
CA ASN A 25 -12.29 -31.00 17.37
C ASN A 25 -13.32 -31.33 18.45
N LEU A 26 -13.72 -32.60 18.55
CA LEU A 26 -14.60 -33.06 19.62
C LEU A 26 -13.89 -32.94 20.97
N ALA A 27 -12.62 -33.36 21.07
CA ALA A 27 -11.84 -33.23 22.30
C ALA A 27 -11.72 -31.77 22.75
N GLU A 28 -11.44 -30.86 21.81
CA GLU A 28 -11.42 -29.41 22.06
C GLU A 28 -12.78 -28.92 22.55
N TRP A 29 -13.86 -29.21 21.83
CA TRP A 29 -15.20 -28.77 22.19
C TRP A 29 -15.60 -29.25 23.58
N VAL A 30 -15.34 -30.53 23.91
CA VAL A 30 -15.63 -31.09 25.24
C VAL A 30 -14.86 -30.33 26.32
N TRP A 31 -13.58 -30.03 26.11
CA TRP A 31 -12.78 -29.27 27.07
C TRP A 31 -13.32 -27.85 27.29
N LEU A 32 -13.63 -27.13 26.21
CA LEU A 32 -14.16 -25.77 26.26
C LEU A 32 -15.50 -25.70 27.04
N GLN A 33 -16.33 -26.73 26.93
CA GLN A 33 -17.59 -26.80 27.69
C GLN A 33 -17.40 -27.24 29.14
N PHE A 34 -16.42 -28.11 29.40
CA PHE A 34 -16.22 -28.75 30.70
C PHE A 34 -15.47 -27.86 31.69
N PHE A 35 -14.33 -27.29 31.27
CA PHE A 35 -13.41 -26.61 32.18
C PHE A 35 -14.01 -25.36 32.85
N PRO A 36 -14.72 -24.44 32.13
CA PRO A 36 -15.34 -23.28 32.78
C PRO A 36 -16.43 -23.66 33.80
N ARG A 37 -17.11 -24.79 33.59
CA ARG A 37 -18.11 -25.31 34.55
C ARG A 37 -17.41 -25.89 35.78
N LEU A 38 -16.30 -26.59 35.60
CA LEU A 38 -15.47 -27.08 36.70
C LEU A 38 -14.92 -25.92 37.53
N TRP A 39 -14.45 -24.85 36.88
CA TRP A 39 -13.94 -23.65 37.53
C TRP A 39 -14.95 -23.02 38.51
N LYS A 40 -16.24 -22.98 38.14
CA LYS A 40 -17.33 -22.46 38.97
C LYS A 40 -17.60 -23.28 40.23
N ILE A 41 -17.21 -24.55 40.26
CA ILE A 41 -17.42 -25.46 41.40
C ILE A 41 -16.29 -25.32 42.42
N LEU A 42 -15.09 -24.90 41.99
CA LEU A 42 -13.93 -24.79 42.86
C LEU A 42 -14.09 -23.69 43.90
N SER A 43 -13.52 -23.92 45.08
CA SER A 43 -13.42 -22.89 46.13
C SER A 43 -12.46 -21.78 45.72
N GLU A 44 -12.63 -20.58 46.30
CA GLU A 44 -11.77 -19.42 46.01
C GLU A 44 -10.28 -19.71 46.25
N LYS A 45 -9.93 -20.44 47.32
CA LYS A 45 -8.55 -20.88 47.58
C LYS A 45 -7.99 -21.78 46.48
N GLN A 46 -8.81 -22.70 45.94
CA GLN A 46 -8.41 -23.58 44.84
C GLN A 46 -8.27 -22.79 43.54
N GLN A 47 -9.18 -21.85 43.27
CA GLN A 47 -9.10 -20.95 42.12
C GLN A 47 -7.81 -20.14 42.16
N GLN A 48 -7.46 -19.53 43.30
CA GLN A 48 -6.21 -18.77 43.45
C GLN A 48 -4.97 -19.65 43.24
N GLY A 49 -4.94 -20.86 43.81
CA GLY A 49 -3.82 -21.78 43.65
C GLY A 49 -3.65 -22.31 42.22
N ILE A 50 -4.75 -22.53 41.48
CA ILE A 50 -4.67 -22.91 40.07
C ILE A 50 -4.24 -21.71 39.22
N ALA A 51 -4.80 -20.52 39.48
CA ALA A 51 -4.47 -19.31 38.73
C ALA A 51 -2.98 -18.96 38.80
N SER A 52 -2.31 -19.20 39.93
CA SER A 52 -0.87 -18.96 40.07
C SER A 52 -0.01 -19.91 39.23
N GLU A 53 -0.44 -21.15 39.01
CA GLU A 53 0.31 -22.17 38.25
C GLU A 53 -0.03 -22.18 36.76
N VAL A 54 -1.24 -21.75 36.39
CA VAL A 54 -1.68 -21.68 35.00
C VAL A 54 -0.81 -20.74 34.18
N ILE A 55 -0.40 -19.60 34.73
CA ILE A 55 0.40 -18.62 33.97
C ILE A 55 1.80 -19.18 33.61
N PRO A 56 2.58 -19.73 34.56
CA PRO A 56 3.82 -20.46 34.23
C PRO A 56 3.62 -21.63 33.26
N PHE A 57 2.51 -22.36 33.38
CA PHE A 57 2.17 -23.44 32.45
C PHE A 57 2.00 -22.90 31.03
N LEU A 58 1.17 -21.88 30.82
CA LEU A 58 0.93 -21.29 29.50
C LEU A 58 2.22 -20.74 28.86
N CYS A 59 3.09 -20.14 29.66
CA CYS A 59 4.37 -19.57 29.20
C CYS A 59 5.51 -20.60 29.12
N SER A 60 5.24 -21.88 29.38
CA SER A 60 6.27 -22.91 29.39
C SER A 60 6.85 -23.19 28.00
N GLY A 61 8.17 -23.39 27.93
CA GLY A 61 8.86 -23.81 26.71
C GLY A 61 8.40 -25.17 26.17
N ALA A 62 7.68 -25.97 26.96
CA ALA A 62 7.10 -27.25 26.53
C ALA A 62 6.12 -27.07 25.35
N HIS A 63 5.44 -25.93 25.26
CA HIS A 63 4.45 -25.67 24.21
C HIS A 63 5.08 -25.31 22.85
N VAL A 64 6.40 -25.12 22.76
CA VAL A 64 7.08 -24.73 21.52
C VAL A 64 6.89 -25.75 20.40
N ILE A 65 6.75 -27.04 20.72
CA ILE A 65 6.51 -28.11 19.74
C ILE A 65 5.09 -28.08 19.17
N GLN A 66 4.15 -27.39 19.83
CA GLN A 66 2.74 -27.32 19.42
C GLN A 66 2.47 -26.12 18.49
N LYS A 67 3.50 -25.35 18.14
CA LYS A 67 3.36 -24.12 17.34
C LYS A 67 2.84 -24.35 15.93
N ASP A 68 3.13 -25.50 15.34
CA ASP A 68 2.74 -25.85 13.97
C ASP A 68 1.46 -26.73 13.94
N CYS A 69 0.80 -26.94 15.09
CA CYS A 69 -0.38 -27.78 15.23
C CYS A 69 -1.66 -26.94 15.32
N HIS A 70 -2.69 -27.30 14.56
CA HIS A 70 -4.00 -26.65 14.59
C HIS A 70 -5.13 -27.70 14.61
N PRO A 71 -6.00 -27.69 15.63
CA PRO A 71 -6.00 -26.84 16.84
C PRO A 71 -4.85 -27.21 17.80
N SER A 72 -4.24 -26.19 18.42
CA SER A 72 -3.18 -26.43 19.42
C SER A 72 -3.79 -26.62 20.81
N ALA A 73 -3.20 -27.51 21.62
CA ALA A 73 -3.67 -27.71 22.99
C ALA A 73 -3.64 -26.39 23.80
N LEU A 74 -2.61 -25.57 23.58
CA LEU A 74 -2.50 -24.26 24.21
C LEU A 74 -3.66 -23.33 23.81
N HIS A 75 -4.08 -23.33 22.54
CA HIS A 75 -5.24 -22.57 22.10
C HIS A 75 -6.48 -22.98 22.89
N THR A 76 -6.79 -24.28 22.92
CA THR A 76 -7.93 -24.83 23.65
C THR A 76 -7.88 -24.50 25.16
N PHE A 77 -6.71 -24.56 25.80
CA PHE A 77 -6.57 -24.13 27.20
C PHE A 77 -6.85 -22.64 27.37
N THR A 78 -6.22 -21.77 26.57
CA THR A 78 -6.40 -20.31 26.68
C THR A 78 -7.84 -19.87 26.40
N GLU A 79 -8.50 -20.52 25.45
CA GLU A 79 -9.90 -20.26 25.11
C GLU A 79 -10.83 -20.67 26.26
N ALA A 80 -10.60 -21.84 26.88
CA ALA A 80 -11.35 -22.25 28.08
C ALA A 80 -11.14 -21.27 29.24
N LEU A 81 -9.91 -20.83 29.48
CA LEU A 81 -9.57 -19.90 30.57
C LEU A 81 -10.24 -18.53 30.37
N ALA A 82 -10.38 -18.06 29.13
CA ALA A 82 -11.07 -16.81 28.82
C ALA A 82 -12.58 -16.86 29.13
N GLN A 83 -13.17 -18.05 29.19
CA GLN A 83 -14.59 -18.26 29.50
C GLN A 83 -14.86 -18.48 31.00
N CYS A 84 -13.81 -18.53 31.83
CA CYS A 84 -13.94 -18.73 33.27
C CYS A 84 -14.57 -17.52 33.98
N GLN A 85 -15.40 -17.81 34.99
CA GLN A 85 -15.96 -16.81 35.91
C GLN A 85 -15.74 -17.29 37.35
N PRO A 86 -14.98 -16.56 38.20
CA PRO A 86 -14.28 -15.29 37.93
C PRO A 86 -13.15 -15.42 36.89
N PRO A 87 -12.80 -14.34 36.15
CA PRO A 87 -11.78 -14.37 35.11
C PRO A 87 -10.37 -14.54 35.69
N ILE A 88 -9.50 -15.21 34.93
CA ILE A 88 -8.09 -15.42 35.29
C ILE A 88 -7.27 -14.29 34.68
N VAL A 89 -6.61 -13.51 35.53
CA VAL A 89 -5.82 -12.34 35.10
C VAL A 89 -4.48 -12.80 34.55
N ILE A 90 -4.26 -12.60 33.25
CA ILE A 90 -2.97 -12.81 32.59
C ILE A 90 -2.27 -11.45 32.45
N ARG A 91 -0.97 -11.37 32.74
CA ARG A 91 -0.22 -10.11 32.57
C ARG A 91 -0.08 -9.72 31.08
N PRO A 92 -0.11 -8.43 30.72
CA PRO A 92 -0.04 -7.97 29.33
C PRO A 92 1.19 -8.48 28.56
N ALA A 93 2.37 -8.47 29.19
CA ALA A 93 3.60 -9.01 28.59
C ALA A 93 3.46 -10.50 28.18
N ASN A 94 2.76 -11.30 28.98
CA ASN A 94 2.50 -12.70 28.69
C ASN A 94 1.46 -12.86 27.58
N MET A 95 0.42 -12.03 27.55
CA MET A 95 -0.57 -12.02 26.47
C MET A 95 0.08 -11.75 25.12
N LYS A 96 1.02 -10.79 25.05
CA LYS A 96 1.81 -10.52 23.83
C LYS A 96 2.61 -11.74 23.39
N TYR A 97 3.34 -12.37 24.32
CA TYR A 97 4.12 -13.57 24.02
C TYR A 97 3.24 -14.70 23.48
N LEU A 98 2.10 -14.97 24.14
CA LEU A 98 1.15 -16.01 23.74
C LEU A 98 0.53 -15.72 22.38
N GLY A 99 0.13 -14.46 22.14
CA GLY A 99 -0.42 -14.00 20.87
C GLY A 99 0.54 -14.28 19.71
N LYS A 100 1.76 -13.74 19.83
CA LYS A 100 2.79 -13.83 18.78
C LYS A 100 3.36 -15.24 18.59
N SER A 101 3.62 -15.96 19.68
CA SER A 101 4.37 -17.23 19.62
C SER A 101 3.50 -18.45 19.31
N HIS A 102 2.20 -18.37 19.59
CA HIS A 102 1.28 -19.51 19.55
C HIS A 102 0.01 -19.26 18.73
N ASN A 103 0.01 -18.23 17.88
CA ASN A 103 -1.13 -17.89 17.01
C ASN A 103 -2.42 -17.59 17.79
N LEU A 104 -2.30 -16.86 18.92
CA LEU A 104 -3.42 -16.44 19.77
C LEU A 104 -3.72 -14.95 19.63
N TRP A 105 -3.38 -14.38 18.48
CA TRP A 105 -3.41 -12.95 18.21
C TRP A 105 -4.73 -12.29 18.62
N HIS A 106 -5.85 -12.68 18.01
CA HIS A 106 -7.14 -12.04 18.26
C HIS A 106 -7.63 -12.23 19.69
N ARG A 107 -7.48 -13.43 20.28
CA ARG A 107 -7.92 -13.70 21.66
C ARG A 107 -7.16 -12.82 22.65
N MET A 108 -5.84 -12.73 22.51
CA MET A 108 -5.00 -11.94 23.41
C MET A 108 -5.23 -10.44 23.22
N THR A 109 -5.39 -9.97 21.98
CA THR A 109 -5.73 -8.56 21.69
C THR A 109 -7.07 -8.16 22.28
N LEU A 110 -8.13 -8.98 22.11
CA LEU A 110 -9.45 -8.70 22.69
C LEU A 110 -9.43 -8.69 24.23
N LEU A 111 -8.64 -9.57 24.85
CA LEU A 111 -8.46 -9.55 26.31
C LEU A 111 -7.74 -8.27 26.77
N LEU A 112 -6.73 -7.80 26.03
CA LEU A 112 -6.05 -6.52 26.30
C LEU A 112 -7.00 -5.33 26.15
N GLU A 113 -7.87 -5.32 25.12
CA GLU A 113 -8.90 -4.30 24.94
C GLU A 113 -9.89 -4.28 26.10
N GLN A 114 -10.38 -5.46 26.51
CA GLN A 114 -11.28 -5.58 27.66
C GLN A 114 -10.61 -5.08 28.95
N MET A 115 -9.36 -5.46 29.20
CA MET A 115 -8.59 -4.97 30.36
C MET A 115 -8.41 -3.45 30.31
N ALA A 116 -8.14 -2.87 29.14
CA ALA A 116 -7.99 -1.43 28.98
C ALA A 116 -9.32 -0.69 29.24
N LEU A 117 -10.45 -1.25 28.82
CA LEU A 117 -11.78 -0.71 29.07
C LEU A 117 -12.15 -0.77 30.56
N GLU A 118 -11.96 -1.92 31.20
CA GLU A 118 -12.27 -2.13 32.62
C GLU A 118 -11.44 -1.23 33.54
N GLN A 119 -10.20 -0.94 33.16
CA GLN A 119 -9.32 -0.04 33.90
C GLN A 119 -9.59 1.45 33.61
N GLY A 120 -10.58 1.79 32.78
CA GLY A 120 -10.94 3.16 32.43
C GLY A 120 -9.93 3.86 31.50
N ALA A 121 -9.00 3.12 30.89
CA ALA A 121 -7.94 3.69 30.04
C ALA A 121 -8.47 4.21 28.69
N ILE A 122 -9.65 3.75 28.26
CA ILE A 122 -10.27 4.08 26.95
C ILE A 122 -11.56 4.92 27.09
N SER A 123 -12.04 5.21 28.32
CA SER A 123 -13.27 5.99 28.53
C SER A 123 -13.05 7.52 28.51
N SER A 124 -13.52 8.15 27.42
CA SER A 124 -13.87 9.57 27.17
C SER A 124 -12.93 10.71 27.63
N PRO A 125 -12.61 11.68 26.73
CA PRO A 125 -11.86 12.87 27.08
C PRO A 125 -12.78 13.87 27.80
N ARG A 126 -12.60 14.09 29.10
CA ARG A 126 -12.88 15.38 29.79
C ARG A 126 -12.56 15.33 31.28
N THR A 127 -11.70 16.26 31.67
CA THR A 127 -11.67 16.95 32.97
C THR A 127 -11.44 16.11 34.24
N SER A 128 -10.21 15.65 34.43
CA SER A 128 -9.63 15.58 35.79
C SER A 128 -8.45 16.54 35.86
N LYS A 129 -8.71 17.77 36.32
CA LYS A 129 -7.67 18.64 36.91
C LYS A 129 -7.13 18.08 38.25
N LYS A 130 -7.49 16.84 38.60
CA LYS A 130 -7.27 16.25 39.93
C LYS A 130 -6.02 15.35 39.99
N ASP A 131 -5.46 14.97 38.85
CA ASP A 131 -4.29 14.06 38.81
C ASP A 131 -2.95 14.81 38.86
N LEU A 132 -2.96 16.15 38.90
CA LEU A 132 -1.75 16.97 38.99
C LEU A 132 -1.12 17.00 40.40
N TYR A 133 -1.82 16.52 41.43
CA TYR A 133 -1.35 16.58 42.82
C TYR A 133 -1.06 15.21 43.47
N ASP A 134 -1.50 14.08 42.89
CA ASP A 134 -1.25 12.73 43.43
C ASP A 134 -0.01 12.04 42.79
N SER A 135 0.71 12.73 41.89
CA SER A 135 1.87 12.18 41.17
C SER A 135 3.18 12.15 41.99
N PHE A 136 3.18 12.59 43.25
CA PHE A 136 4.42 12.71 44.02
C PHE A 136 4.82 11.45 44.81
N ASP A 137 3.99 10.39 44.82
CA ASP A 137 4.20 9.27 45.74
C ASP A 137 3.97 7.85 45.16
N SER A 138 4.07 7.66 43.84
CA SER A 138 4.00 6.30 43.27
C SER A 138 5.31 5.90 42.61
N ASP A 139 5.88 4.82 43.14
CA ASP A 139 7.13 4.17 42.79
C ASP A 139 7.39 4.01 41.29
N SER A 140 8.69 3.92 40.97
CA SER A 140 9.37 3.79 39.66
C SER A 140 8.96 2.61 38.76
N PHE A 141 7.72 2.14 38.79
CA PHE A 141 7.19 1.10 37.91
C PHE A 141 6.13 1.69 36.97
N ALA A 142 6.11 1.26 35.71
CA ALA A 142 5.04 1.61 34.77
C ALA A 142 3.69 1.23 35.40
N SER A 143 2.73 2.16 35.40
CA SER A 143 1.41 1.86 35.94
C SER A 143 0.82 0.66 35.18
N PRO A 144 0.07 -0.25 35.85
CA PRO A 144 -0.52 -1.41 35.18
C PRO A 144 -1.35 -1.05 33.94
N GLN A 145 -1.96 0.14 33.94
CA GLN A 145 -2.67 0.71 32.79
C GLN A 145 -1.75 1.00 31.59
N GLN A 146 -0.55 1.53 31.81
CA GLN A 146 0.40 1.82 30.74
C GLN A 146 0.91 0.54 30.10
N GLU A 147 1.18 -0.51 30.89
CA GLU A 147 1.64 -1.80 30.36
C GLU A 147 0.61 -2.45 29.41
N VAL A 148 -0.69 -2.33 29.74
CA VAL A 148 -1.79 -2.79 28.88
C VAL A 148 -1.81 -2.02 27.57
N LEU A 149 -1.75 -0.69 27.61
CA LEU A 149 -1.80 0.17 26.41
C LEU A 149 -0.57 -0.02 25.51
N ASP A 150 0.61 -0.14 26.09
CA ASP A 150 1.85 -0.40 25.35
C ASP A 150 1.78 -1.76 24.65
N SER A 151 1.31 -2.80 25.36
CA SER A 151 1.13 -4.14 24.79
C SER A 151 0.07 -4.15 23.69
N LEU A 152 -1.03 -3.42 23.87
CA LEU A 152 -2.09 -3.31 22.86
C LEU A 152 -1.60 -2.57 21.60
N SER A 153 -0.88 -1.46 21.77
CA SER A 153 -0.25 -0.72 20.67
C SER A 153 0.70 -1.62 19.86
N GLU A 154 1.55 -2.39 20.54
CA GLU A 154 2.47 -3.32 19.89
C GLU A 154 1.73 -4.44 19.16
N MET A 155 0.66 -4.99 19.75
CA MET A 155 -0.18 -6.01 19.09
C MET A 155 -0.84 -5.49 17.81
N TYR A 156 -1.41 -4.27 17.82
CA TYR A 156 -1.96 -3.66 16.60
C TYR A 156 -0.88 -3.40 15.54
N SER A 157 0.30 -2.92 15.95
CA SER A 157 1.44 -2.70 15.03
C SER A 157 1.89 -4.01 14.38
N LEU A 158 2.02 -5.10 15.17
CA LEU A 158 2.40 -6.42 14.67
C LEU A 158 1.35 -7.04 13.75
N LEU A 159 0.06 -6.87 14.06
CA LEU A 159 -1.06 -7.28 13.21
C LEU A 159 -1.23 -6.43 11.95
N LYS A 160 -0.48 -5.31 11.85
CA LYS A 160 -0.62 -4.32 10.77
C LYS A 160 -2.01 -3.67 10.72
N GLU A 161 -2.66 -3.53 11.87
CA GLU A 161 -3.94 -2.83 12.01
C GLU A 161 -3.69 -1.33 12.28
N GLU A 162 -3.22 -0.62 11.24
CA GLU A 162 -2.67 0.73 11.39
C GLU A 162 -3.71 1.78 11.81
N ASP A 163 -4.97 1.61 11.42
CA ASP A 163 -6.05 2.52 11.82
C ASP A 163 -6.40 2.40 13.30
N LEU A 164 -6.47 1.18 13.84
CA LEU A 164 -6.69 0.94 15.28
C LEU A 164 -5.50 1.44 16.09
N TRP A 165 -4.29 1.19 15.58
CA TRP A 165 -3.06 1.68 16.16
C TRP A 165 -3.02 3.23 16.21
N ALA A 166 -3.32 3.90 15.10
CA ALA A 166 -3.35 5.37 15.03
C ALA A 166 -4.43 5.94 15.97
N GLY A 167 -5.63 5.34 15.98
CA GLY A 167 -6.72 5.71 16.87
C GLY A 167 -6.35 5.61 18.35
N LEU A 168 -5.60 4.58 18.74
CA LEU A 168 -5.06 4.44 20.10
C LEU A 168 -4.08 5.59 20.42
N TRP A 169 -3.13 5.89 19.54
CA TRP A 169 -2.16 6.97 19.77
C TRP A 169 -2.78 8.37 19.81
N GLN A 170 -3.91 8.60 19.13
CA GLN A 170 -4.67 9.85 19.28
C GLN A 170 -5.19 10.06 20.72
N THR A 171 -5.49 8.98 21.43
CA THR A 171 -6.01 9.05 22.81
C THR A 171 -4.91 9.05 23.86
N ILE A 172 -3.86 8.24 23.68
CA ILE A 172 -2.82 8.04 24.72
C ILE A 172 -1.64 9.01 24.64
N ALA A 173 -1.35 9.62 23.48
CA ALA A 173 -0.16 10.46 23.30
C ALA A 173 -0.17 11.69 24.24
N HIS A 174 0.99 11.99 24.83
CA HIS A 174 1.16 13.16 25.69
C HIS A 174 1.31 14.45 24.87
N TYR A 175 2.17 14.43 23.85
CA TYR A 175 2.43 15.60 23.02
C TYR A 175 1.37 15.76 21.94
N GLN A 176 0.94 17.01 21.72
CA GLN A 176 -0.01 17.32 20.66
C GLN A 176 0.64 17.13 19.28
N GLU A 177 1.94 17.37 19.17
CA GLU A 177 2.73 17.16 17.97
C GLU A 177 2.75 15.68 17.56
N THR A 178 2.82 14.75 18.51
CA THR A 178 2.70 13.31 18.24
C THR A 178 1.36 12.98 17.60
N LYS A 179 0.26 13.57 18.11
CA LYS A 179 -1.08 13.36 17.54
C LYS A 179 -1.17 13.89 16.11
N ILE A 180 -0.59 15.06 15.87
CA ILE A 180 -0.51 15.65 14.52
C ILE A 180 0.33 14.76 13.60
N ALA A 181 1.48 14.28 14.07
CA ALA A 181 2.39 13.42 13.30
C ALA A 181 1.71 12.11 12.88
N VAL A 182 1.07 11.41 13.82
CA VAL A 182 0.30 10.17 13.55
C VAL A 182 -0.83 10.44 12.56
N THR A 183 -1.50 11.59 12.66
CA THR A 183 -2.57 11.96 11.71
C THR A 183 -2.01 12.19 10.31
N TYR A 184 -0.88 12.88 10.18
CA TYR A 184 -0.21 13.07 8.89
C TYR A 184 0.25 11.74 8.30
N GLU A 185 0.81 10.83 9.11
CA GLU A 185 1.21 9.49 8.67
C GLU A 185 0.00 8.72 8.12
N GLN A 186 -1.13 8.69 8.85
CA GLN A 186 -2.34 7.98 8.43
C GLN A 186 -2.91 8.49 7.09
N HIS A 187 -2.79 9.79 6.81
CA HIS A 187 -3.25 10.38 5.55
C HIS A 187 -2.22 10.32 4.42
N GLY A 188 -1.02 9.79 4.68
CA GLY A 188 0.07 9.69 3.69
C GLY A 188 0.88 10.98 3.48
N PHE A 189 0.76 11.97 4.36
CA PHE A 189 1.56 13.21 4.35
C PHE A 189 2.90 13.00 5.06
N LEU A 190 3.74 12.13 4.49
CA LEU A 190 4.91 11.58 5.18
C LEU A 190 6.01 12.60 5.48
N GLU A 191 6.22 13.60 4.62
CA GLU A 191 7.20 14.68 4.87
C GLU A 191 6.79 15.53 6.07
N GLN A 192 5.50 15.88 6.15
CA GLN A 192 4.92 16.62 7.27
C GLN A 192 4.93 15.79 8.55
N ALA A 193 4.69 14.47 8.44
CA ALA A 193 4.76 13.54 9.57
C ALA A 193 6.20 13.45 10.12
N GLN A 194 7.20 13.26 9.25
CA GLN A 194 8.62 13.21 9.63
C GLN A 194 9.05 14.48 10.38
N ALA A 195 8.72 15.65 9.84
CA ALA A 195 9.02 16.94 10.48
C ALA A 195 8.29 17.12 11.83
N ALA A 196 7.05 16.64 11.95
CA ALA A 196 6.30 16.69 13.21
C ALA A 196 6.89 15.74 14.28
N TYR A 197 7.40 14.58 13.89
CA TYR A 197 8.14 13.70 14.80
C TYR A 197 9.45 14.34 15.29
N GLU A 198 10.23 14.96 14.41
CA GLU A 198 11.44 15.70 14.80
C GLU A 198 11.14 16.87 15.76
N LEU A 199 10.06 17.59 15.50
CA LEU A 199 9.58 18.65 16.39
C LEU A 199 9.20 18.09 17.77
N SER A 200 8.55 16.93 17.82
CA SER A 200 8.19 16.25 19.07
C SER A 200 9.44 15.85 19.86
N MET A 201 10.43 15.24 19.20
CA MET A 201 11.70 14.86 19.81
C MET A 201 12.47 16.07 20.37
N SER A 202 12.54 17.16 19.61
CA SER A 202 13.26 18.38 20.05
C SER A 202 12.60 19.06 21.25
N LYS A 203 11.25 19.15 21.26
CA LYS A 203 10.48 19.66 22.41
C LYS A 203 10.66 18.79 23.64
N ALA A 204 10.56 17.48 23.50
CA ALA A 204 10.77 16.56 24.61
C ALA A 204 12.16 16.69 25.23
N ARG A 205 13.21 16.84 24.40
CA ARG A 205 14.58 17.10 24.89
C ARG A 205 14.66 18.40 25.70
N ALA A 206 14.01 19.46 25.25
CA ALA A 206 13.96 20.73 25.98
C ALA A 206 13.20 20.62 27.30
N ASP A 207 12.08 19.89 27.33
CA ASP A 207 11.28 19.68 28.53
C ASP A 207 12.00 18.81 29.57
N ILE A 208 12.65 17.72 29.13
CA ILE A 208 13.44 16.81 29.99
C ILE A 208 14.60 17.54 30.66
N ALA A 209 15.18 18.55 29.99
CA ALA A 209 16.24 19.36 30.57
C ALA A 209 15.78 20.21 31.77
N VAL A 210 14.48 20.49 31.87
CA VAL A 210 13.88 21.37 32.90
C VAL A 210 13.07 20.57 33.92
N ARG A 211 12.52 19.41 33.54
CA ARG A 211 11.62 18.60 34.37
C ARG A 211 11.98 17.12 34.29
N PRO A 212 11.80 16.34 35.37
CA PRO A 212 11.94 14.89 35.33
C PRO A 212 11.00 14.30 34.27
N SER A 213 11.52 13.36 33.47
CA SER A 213 10.78 12.71 32.39
C SER A 213 9.65 11.83 32.97
N PRO A 214 8.38 12.00 32.54
CA PRO A 214 7.31 11.10 32.92
C PRO A 214 7.50 9.71 32.28
N VAL A 215 7.18 8.63 33.00
CA VAL A 215 7.38 7.24 32.54
C VAL A 215 6.68 6.96 31.20
N LYS A 216 5.51 7.57 30.96
CA LYS A 216 4.76 7.45 29.70
C LYS A 216 5.56 7.91 28.48
N LEU A 217 6.48 8.86 28.67
CA LEU A 217 7.28 9.44 27.60
C LEU A 217 8.22 8.41 26.95
N GLN A 218 8.63 7.36 27.66
CA GLN A 218 9.48 6.32 27.07
C GLN A 218 8.80 5.55 25.94
N SER A 219 7.49 5.27 26.07
CA SER A 219 6.72 4.62 25.01
C SER A 219 6.61 5.52 23.77
N GLU A 220 6.40 6.82 24.00
CA GLU A 220 6.24 7.83 22.96
C GLU A 220 7.57 8.16 22.26
N MET A 221 8.69 8.18 22.99
CA MET A 221 10.02 8.34 22.41
C MET A 221 10.40 7.18 21.48
N ARG A 222 10.15 5.94 21.90
CA ARG A 222 10.36 4.75 21.05
C ARG A 222 9.50 4.84 19.79
N LEU A 223 8.26 5.30 19.94
CA LEU A 223 7.37 5.50 18.81
C LEU A 223 7.96 6.49 17.80
N TRP A 224 8.42 7.66 18.26
CA TRP A 224 8.95 8.68 17.37
C TRP A 224 10.11 8.16 16.54
N GLU A 225 11.03 7.43 17.16
CA GLU A 225 12.17 6.82 16.44
C GLU A 225 11.70 5.81 15.39
N GLU A 226 10.82 4.88 15.77
CA GLU A 226 10.31 3.85 14.85
C GLU A 226 9.56 4.48 13.65
N ARG A 227 8.68 5.44 13.90
CA ARG A 227 7.87 6.08 12.85
C ARG A 227 8.65 7.05 12.01
N TRP A 228 9.62 7.76 12.58
CA TRP A 228 10.54 8.59 11.80
C TRP A 228 11.36 7.73 10.82
N ILE A 229 11.87 6.58 11.27
CA ILE A 229 12.58 5.62 10.39
C ILE A 229 11.64 5.12 9.29
N ARG A 230 10.39 4.78 9.62
CA ARG A 230 9.38 4.37 8.64
C ARG A 230 9.15 5.46 7.59
N CYS A 231 8.91 6.71 8.01
CA CYS A 231 8.71 7.83 7.11
C CYS A 231 9.92 8.03 6.18
N ALA A 232 11.15 7.96 6.71
CA ALA A 232 12.37 8.08 5.91
C ALA A 232 12.49 6.96 4.85
N LYS A 233 12.11 5.72 5.19
CA LYS A 233 12.09 4.59 4.24
C LYS A 233 11.06 4.79 3.14
N GLU A 234 9.84 5.19 3.49
CA GLU A 234 8.77 5.47 2.52
C GLU A 234 9.08 6.68 1.63
N LEU A 235 9.78 7.69 2.17
CA LEU A 235 10.29 8.84 1.41
C LEU A 235 11.54 8.50 0.58
N ASN A 236 11.99 7.24 0.59
CA ASN A 236 13.14 6.77 -0.17
C ASN A 236 14.47 7.49 0.19
N GLN A 237 14.60 7.97 1.43
CA GLN A 237 15.77 8.70 1.96
C GLN A 237 16.82 7.73 2.54
N TRP A 238 17.33 6.81 1.71
CA TRP A 238 18.20 5.72 2.19
C TRP A 238 19.56 6.16 2.69
N ASP A 239 20.11 7.28 2.18
CA ASP A 239 21.36 7.86 2.65
C ASP A 239 21.24 8.30 4.13
N LEU A 240 20.16 9.01 4.45
CA LEU A 240 19.83 9.44 5.81
C LEU A 240 19.64 8.25 6.76
N VAL A 241 18.96 7.20 6.28
CA VAL A 241 18.75 5.96 7.04
C VAL A 241 20.07 5.23 7.32
N GLN A 242 21.00 5.22 6.36
CA GLN A 242 22.33 4.63 6.53
C GLN A 242 23.19 5.40 7.52
N GLU A 243 23.17 6.74 7.44
CA GLU A 243 23.87 7.62 8.37
C GLU A 243 23.36 7.44 9.80
N TYR A 244 22.03 7.47 9.98
CA TYR A 244 21.41 7.25 11.28
C TYR A 244 21.77 5.88 11.88
N GLY A 245 21.64 4.81 11.08
CA GLY A 245 21.94 3.45 11.51
C GLY A 245 23.40 3.19 11.83
N SER A 246 24.31 4.05 11.37
CA SER A 246 25.75 3.94 11.59
C SER A 246 26.30 4.90 12.63
N SER A 247 25.43 5.73 13.22
CA SER A 247 25.83 6.67 14.26
C SER A 247 26.27 5.94 15.53
N ASP A 248 27.30 6.45 16.22
CA ASP A 248 27.83 5.85 17.45
C ASP A 248 26.80 5.80 18.60
N ALA A 249 25.80 6.68 18.57
CA ALA A 249 24.75 6.77 19.59
C ALA A 249 23.52 5.90 19.29
N SER A 250 23.30 5.49 18.04
CA SER A 250 22.08 4.80 17.58
C SER A 250 22.39 3.70 16.56
N GLY A 251 23.53 3.03 16.74
CA GLY A 251 24.01 1.98 15.85
C GLY A 251 23.00 0.83 15.75
N ASN A 252 22.37 0.69 14.59
CA ASN A 252 21.46 -0.42 14.28
C ASN A 252 21.99 -1.16 13.05
N PRO A 253 22.76 -2.25 13.25
CA PRO A 253 23.34 -3.03 12.16
C PRO A 253 22.29 -3.55 11.16
N LEU A 254 21.06 -3.83 11.60
CA LEU A 254 19.98 -4.25 10.71
C LEU A 254 19.54 -3.12 9.79
N LEU A 255 19.52 -1.89 10.29
CA LEU A 255 19.17 -0.72 9.48
C LEU A 255 20.24 -0.43 8.42
N VAL A 256 21.52 -0.58 8.79
CA VAL A 256 22.66 -0.49 7.87
C VAL A 256 22.60 -1.58 6.80
N LEU A 257 22.27 -2.82 7.20
CA LEU A 257 22.10 -3.94 6.27
C LEU A 257 21.00 -3.66 5.24
N GLU A 258 19.89 -3.05 5.67
CA GLU A 258 18.83 -2.63 4.77
C GLU A 258 19.30 -1.50 3.84
N SER A 259 19.90 -0.42 4.34
CA SER A 259 20.24 0.73 3.48
C SER A 259 21.42 0.47 2.52
N SER A 260 22.42 -0.32 2.93
CA SER A 260 23.72 -0.41 2.23
C SER A 260 23.70 -1.14 0.88
N TRP A 261 22.67 -1.92 0.56
CA TRP A 261 22.51 -2.43 -0.82
C TRP A 261 21.71 -1.46 -1.71
N ARG A 262 20.97 -0.51 -1.12
CA ARG A 262 20.24 0.52 -1.87
C ARG A 262 21.12 1.73 -2.18
N VAL A 263 22.01 2.07 -1.25
CA VAL A 263 23.16 2.96 -1.46
C VAL A 263 24.38 2.04 -1.61
N PRO A 264 24.79 1.69 -2.84
CA PRO A 264 25.64 0.52 -3.12
C PRO A 264 27.00 0.56 -2.42
N ASP A 265 27.03 0.05 -1.19
CA ASP A 265 28.20 -0.11 -0.32
C ASP A 265 28.19 -1.54 0.21
N TRP A 266 28.66 -2.46 -0.64
CA TRP A 266 28.66 -3.89 -0.37
C TRP A 266 29.62 -4.29 0.76
N THR A 267 30.71 -3.53 0.94
CA THR A 267 31.69 -3.76 2.01
C THR A 267 31.05 -3.52 3.37
N ARG A 268 30.39 -2.37 3.54
CA ARG A 268 29.67 -2.04 4.78
C ARG A 268 28.52 -2.99 5.04
N MET A 269 27.81 -3.41 3.99
CA MET A 269 26.75 -4.41 4.11
C MET A 269 27.26 -5.73 4.68
N LYS A 270 28.44 -6.19 4.26
CA LYS A 270 29.08 -7.42 4.75
C LYS A 270 29.46 -7.31 6.22
N GLU A 271 30.06 -6.20 6.63
CA GLU A 271 30.40 -5.94 8.03
C GLU A 271 29.16 -5.92 8.92
N ALA A 272 28.10 -5.20 8.49
CA ALA A 272 26.83 -5.16 9.19
C ALA A 272 26.19 -6.56 9.31
N LEU A 273 26.26 -7.36 8.23
CA LEU A 273 25.73 -8.73 8.24
C LEU A 273 26.42 -9.60 9.29
N ALA A 274 27.74 -9.52 9.42
CA ALA A 274 28.50 -10.30 10.41
C ALA A 274 28.06 -9.99 11.86
N HIS A 275 27.64 -8.75 12.14
CA HIS A 275 27.07 -8.36 13.43
C HIS A 275 25.63 -8.85 13.61
N VAL A 276 24.79 -8.68 12.59
CA VAL A 276 23.37 -9.09 12.63
C VAL A 276 23.24 -10.60 12.84
N GLU A 277 24.11 -11.40 12.22
CA GLU A 277 24.10 -12.86 12.33
C GLU A 277 24.27 -13.39 13.75
N GLN A 278 24.92 -12.63 14.62
CA GLN A 278 25.13 -13.01 16.01
C GLN A 278 23.87 -12.86 16.87
N SER A 279 22.91 -12.01 16.45
CA SER A 279 21.82 -11.57 17.32
C SER A 279 20.52 -11.13 16.61
N TYR A 280 20.10 -11.84 15.55
CA TYR A 280 18.87 -11.49 14.84
C TYR A 280 17.61 -12.17 15.41
N PRO A 281 16.44 -11.49 15.41
CA PRO A 281 15.14 -12.10 15.69
C PRO A 281 14.82 -13.23 14.71
N LYS A 282 14.28 -14.36 15.20
CA LYS A 282 13.99 -15.54 14.37
C LYS A 282 13.05 -15.25 13.21
N GLU A 283 12.16 -14.28 13.36
CA GLU A 283 11.19 -13.85 12.35
C GLU A 283 11.86 -13.15 11.16
N LEU A 284 13.08 -12.61 11.35
CA LEU A 284 13.87 -11.94 10.31
C LEU A 284 14.89 -12.87 9.63
N ALA A 285 14.91 -14.15 10.00
CA ALA A 285 15.86 -15.13 9.48
C ALA A 285 15.82 -15.25 7.94
N TRP A 286 14.63 -15.18 7.34
CA TRP A 286 14.48 -15.22 5.89
C TRP A 286 15.15 -14.00 5.21
N LYS A 287 15.06 -12.83 5.85
CA LYS A 287 15.61 -11.57 5.34
C LYS A 287 17.14 -11.58 5.40
N VAL A 288 17.72 -12.16 6.45
CA VAL A 288 19.17 -12.38 6.55
C VAL A 288 19.67 -13.29 5.43
N ASN A 289 18.95 -14.38 5.11
CA ASN A 289 19.31 -15.26 3.99
C ASN A 289 19.15 -14.58 2.63
N LEU A 290 18.14 -13.72 2.46
CA LEU A 290 17.97 -12.88 1.28
C LEU A 290 19.19 -11.96 1.09
N PHE A 291 19.62 -11.26 2.15
CA PHE A 291 20.78 -10.37 2.11
C PHE A 291 22.11 -11.08 1.88
N ARG A 292 22.29 -12.29 2.42
CA ARG A 292 23.40 -13.18 2.04
C ARG A 292 23.39 -13.48 0.55
N GLY A 293 22.22 -13.70 -0.02
CA GLY A 293 22.04 -13.90 -1.46
C GLY A 293 22.44 -12.65 -2.27
N TYR A 294 22.08 -11.46 -1.80
CA TYR A 294 22.46 -10.20 -2.45
C TYR A 294 23.98 -10.02 -2.51
N LEU A 295 24.67 -10.25 -1.38
CA LEU A 295 26.13 -10.20 -1.34
C LEU A 295 26.77 -11.25 -2.25
N ALA A 296 26.25 -12.48 -2.25
CA ALA A 296 26.78 -13.57 -3.07
C ALA A 296 26.68 -13.32 -4.59
N ILE A 297 25.79 -12.43 -5.03
CA ILE A 297 25.64 -12.03 -6.44
C ILE A 297 26.38 -10.74 -6.76
N CYS A 298 26.23 -9.72 -5.91
CA CYS A 298 26.64 -8.34 -6.26
C CYS A 298 27.99 -7.92 -5.68
N HIS A 299 28.57 -8.66 -4.72
CA HIS A 299 29.85 -8.28 -4.12
C HIS A 299 31.00 -8.46 -5.14
N PRO A 300 31.75 -7.39 -5.49
CA PRO A 300 32.74 -7.43 -6.58
C PRO A 300 33.87 -8.46 -6.40
N GLU A 301 34.25 -8.76 -5.15
CA GLU A 301 35.39 -9.63 -4.82
C GLU A 301 34.99 -11.03 -4.33
N GLU A 302 33.71 -11.28 -4.03
CA GLU A 302 33.25 -12.50 -3.34
C GLU A 302 32.00 -13.10 -4.01
N GLU A 303 32.04 -13.21 -5.34
CA GLU A 303 30.93 -13.77 -6.08
C GLU A 303 30.81 -15.30 -5.84
N HIS A 304 29.67 -15.72 -5.31
CA HIS A 304 29.41 -17.09 -4.84
C HIS A 304 28.04 -17.62 -5.29
N LEU A 305 27.79 -17.58 -6.60
CA LEU A 305 26.50 -17.95 -7.21
C LEU A 305 25.98 -19.36 -6.80
N LYS A 306 26.88 -20.33 -6.56
CA LYS A 306 26.50 -21.71 -6.20
C LYS A 306 25.79 -21.83 -4.84
N VAL A 307 25.97 -20.84 -3.96
CA VAL A 307 25.38 -20.84 -2.61
C VAL A 307 23.95 -20.27 -2.65
N VAL A 308 23.62 -19.47 -3.67
CA VAL A 308 22.36 -18.73 -3.76
C VAL A 308 21.14 -19.66 -3.78
N GLU A 309 21.18 -20.78 -4.49
CA GLU A 309 20.07 -21.75 -4.52
C GLU A 309 19.73 -22.26 -3.11
N LYS A 310 20.74 -22.59 -2.31
CA LYS A 310 20.54 -23.03 -0.92
C LYS A 310 19.96 -21.93 -0.03
N LEU A 311 20.36 -20.67 -0.28
CA LEU A 311 19.85 -19.52 0.46
C LEU A 311 18.40 -19.21 0.09
N VAL A 312 18.03 -19.35 -1.20
CA VAL A 312 16.66 -19.23 -1.70
C VAL A 312 15.77 -20.29 -1.05
N ASP A 313 16.18 -21.55 -1.04
CA ASP A 313 15.43 -22.64 -0.40
C ASP A 313 15.23 -22.38 1.10
N ALA A 314 16.29 -21.95 1.79
CA ALA A 314 16.23 -21.60 3.20
C ALA A 314 15.27 -20.43 3.47
N ALA A 315 15.35 -19.35 2.68
CA ALA A 315 14.46 -18.20 2.80
C ALA A 315 13.00 -18.57 2.54
N THR A 316 12.72 -19.37 1.50
CA THR A 316 11.37 -19.86 1.19
C THR A 316 10.77 -20.67 2.34
N ILE A 317 11.51 -21.64 2.89
CA ILE A 317 11.04 -22.48 4.00
C ILE A 317 10.76 -21.61 5.24
N LEU A 318 11.61 -20.63 5.53
CA LEU A 318 11.43 -19.72 6.65
C LEU A 318 10.20 -18.82 6.47
N CYS A 319 9.99 -18.25 5.28
CA CYS A 319 8.77 -17.47 4.98
C CYS A 319 7.50 -18.30 5.16
N ILE A 320 7.48 -19.54 4.65
CA ILE A 320 6.32 -20.45 4.80
C ILE A 320 6.07 -20.79 6.28
N ARG A 321 7.14 -20.99 7.05
CA ARG A 321 7.04 -21.26 8.48
C ARG A 321 6.43 -20.08 9.24
N GLU A 322 6.86 -18.86 8.94
CA GLU A 322 6.29 -17.67 9.59
C GLU A 322 4.85 -17.42 9.12
N TRP A 323 4.53 -17.64 7.84
CA TRP A 323 3.14 -17.56 7.34
C TRP A 323 2.19 -18.46 8.13
N LYS A 324 2.59 -19.70 8.41
CA LYS A 324 1.79 -20.66 9.19
C LYS A 324 1.54 -20.22 10.63
N ARG A 325 2.34 -19.30 11.17
CA ARG A 325 2.18 -18.76 12.54
C ARG A 325 1.20 -17.58 12.60
N LEU A 326 0.75 -17.09 11.45
CA LEU A 326 -0.19 -15.99 11.37
C LEU A 326 -1.64 -16.47 11.57
N PRO A 327 -2.57 -15.55 11.87
CA PRO A 327 -3.99 -15.87 11.94
C PRO A 327 -4.48 -16.55 10.66
N HIS A 328 -5.42 -17.49 10.77
CA HIS A 328 -5.97 -18.16 9.59
C HIS A 328 -6.67 -17.17 8.63
N ILE A 329 -7.23 -16.08 9.17
CA ILE A 329 -7.84 -15.02 8.38
C ILE A 329 -6.73 -14.21 7.72
N VAL A 330 -6.70 -14.22 6.39
CA VAL A 330 -5.73 -13.44 5.61
C VAL A 330 -6.04 -11.95 5.79
N SER A 331 -5.10 -11.23 6.41
CA SER A 331 -5.15 -9.79 6.70
C SER A 331 -3.78 -9.12 6.44
N HIS A 332 -3.65 -7.84 6.78
CA HIS A 332 -2.44 -7.03 6.52
C HIS A 332 -1.14 -7.63 7.08
N ILE A 333 -1.18 -8.39 8.18
CA ILE A 333 -0.01 -9.11 8.73
C ILE A 333 0.64 -10.09 7.72
N HIS A 334 -0.12 -10.55 6.72
CA HIS A 334 0.35 -11.49 5.71
C HIS A 334 1.10 -10.81 4.56
N ILE A 335 0.85 -9.51 4.31
CA ILE A 335 1.38 -8.77 3.16
C ILE A 335 2.92 -8.83 3.09
N PRO A 336 3.68 -8.60 4.19
CA PRO A 336 5.15 -8.64 4.14
C PRO A 336 5.72 -9.98 3.65
N TYR A 337 5.02 -11.09 3.89
CA TYR A 337 5.47 -12.41 3.45
C TYR A 337 5.14 -12.70 1.98
N LEU A 338 4.06 -12.12 1.45
CA LEU A 338 3.79 -12.13 0.00
C LEU A 338 4.83 -11.29 -0.75
N GLN A 339 5.16 -10.12 -0.21
CA GLN A 339 6.22 -9.25 -0.71
C GLN A 339 7.60 -9.95 -0.65
N ALA A 340 7.89 -10.64 0.46
CA ALA A 340 9.09 -11.45 0.61
C ALA A 340 9.16 -12.58 -0.43
N ALA A 341 8.05 -13.25 -0.73
CA ALA A 341 8.01 -14.31 -1.75
C ALA A 341 8.42 -13.76 -3.13
N GLN A 342 7.98 -12.55 -3.50
CA GLN A 342 8.44 -11.92 -4.73
C GLN A 342 9.95 -11.64 -4.70
N GLN A 343 10.48 -11.10 -3.60
CA GLN A 343 11.92 -10.79 -3.47
C GLN A 343 12.78 -12.05 -3.55
N VAL A 344 12.37 -13.15 -2.92
CA VAL A 344 13.09 -14.42 -2.97
C VAL A 344 13.10 -15.01 -4.39
N MET A 345 11.99 -14.90 -5.12
CA MET A 345 11.95 -15.31 -6.54
C MET A 345 12.85 -14.43 -7.41
N GLU A 346 12.86 -13.11 -7.19
CA GLU A 346 13.75 -12.19 -7.94
C GLU A 346 15.23 -12.41 -7.62
N LEU A 347 15.57 -12.88 -6.41
CA LEU A 347 16.93 -13.31 -6.08
C LEU A 347 17.35 -14.53 -6.92
N GLN A 348 16.49 -15.54 -7.03
CA GLN A 348 16.76 -16.73 -7.84
C GLN A 348 16.94 -16.39 -9.32
N GLU A 349 16.02 -15.59 -9.87
CA GLU A 349 16.05 -15.15 -11.26
C GLU A 349 17.27 -14.26 -11.56
N ALA A 350 17.67 -13.39 -10.61
CA ALA A 350 18.90 -12.62 -10.72
C ALA A 350 20.14 -13.52 -10.78
N CYS A 351 20.21 -14.55 -9.93
CA CYS A 351 21.29 -15.53 -9.98
C CYS A 351 21.36 -16.22 -11.35
N GLN A 352 20.22 -16.60 -11.91
CA GLN A 352 20.12 -17.19 -13.24
C GLN A 352 20.68 -16.27 -14.33
N ILE A 353 20.35 -14.96 -14.30
CA ILE A 353 20.90 -13.97 -15.24
C ILE A 353 22.44 -13.96 -15.18
N HIS A 354 23.02 -13.92 -13.98
CA HIS A 354 24.47 -13.88 -13.80
C HIS A 354 25.14 -15.17 -14.28
N GLN A 355 24.60 -16.33 -13.88
CA GLN A 355 25.11 -17.63 -14.33
C GLN A 355 25.08 -17.73 -15.86
N ASP A 356 23.97 -17.39 -16.50
CA ASP A 356 23.82 -17.52 -17.94
C ASP A 356 24.76 -16.59 -18.73
N LEU A 357 24.96 -15.36 -18.24
CA LEU A 357 25.84 -14.37 -18.86
C LEU A 357 27.33 -14.65 -18.64
N ILE A 358 27.72 -15.29 -17.53
CA ILE A 358 29.10 -15.73 -17.29
C ILE A 358 29.45 -16.92 -18.18
N HIS A 359 28.57 -17.92 -18.28
CA HIS A 359 28.83 -19.13 -19.06
C HIS A 359 28.71 -18.93 -20.58
N GLY A 360 28.09 -17.84 -21.05
CA GLY A 360 28.11 -17.44 -22.47
C GLY A 360 27.46 -18.44 -23.45
N ARG A 361 26.47 -19.22 -22.99
CA ARG A 361 25.78 -20.21 -23.84
C ARG A 361 24.90 -19.52 -24.90
N ALA A 362 24.68 -20.15 -26.06
CA ALA A 362 23.89 -19.56 -27.15
C ALA A 362 22.47 -19.11 -26.76
N ASN A 363 21.85 -19.78 -25.78
CA ASN A 363 20.50 -19.44 -25.29
C ASN A 363 20.49 -18.42 -24.13
N SER A 364 21.64 -18.09 -23.53
CA SER A 364 21.72 -17.24 -22.32
C SER A 364 21.04 -15.88 -22.49
N VAL A 365 21.19 -15.28 -23.68
CA VAL A 365 20.59 -13.99 -24.00
C VAL A 365 19.07 -14.07 -24.14
N HIS A 366 18.56 -15.20 -24.64
CA HIS A 366 17.11 -15.42 -24.76
C HIS A 366 16.48 -15.57 -23.38
N ASP A 367 17.11 -16.34 -22.50
CA ASP A 367 16.62 -16.61 -21.15
C ASP A 367 16.65 -15.32 -20.29
N MET A 368 17.73 -14.54 -20.39
CA MET A 368 17.82 -13.20 -19.78
C MET A 368 16.69 -12.27 -20.28
N LYS A 369 16.41 -12.22 -21.59
CA LYS A 369 15.28 -11.42 -22.13
C LYS A 369 13.94 -11.89 -21.59
N ALA A 370 13.74 -13.20 -21.42
CA ALA A 370 12.52 -13.76 -20.85
C ALA A 370 12.33 -13.32 -19.39
N ILE A 371 13.39 -13.31 -18.59
CA ILE A 371 13.36 -12.82 -17.20
C ILE A 371 13.04 -11.32 -17.17
N VAL A 372 13.73 -10.49 -17.96
CA VAL A 372 13.47 -9.04 -18.03
C VAL A 372 12.02 -8.75 -18.45
N LYS A 373 11.47 -9.52 -19.39
CA LYS A 373 10.06 -9.44 -19.79
C LYS A 373 9.12 -9.83 -18.64
N THR A 374 9.48 -10.85 -17.88
CA THR A 374 8.70 -11.30 -16.70
C THR A 374 8.69 -10.23 -15.61
N TRP A 375 9.85 -9.64 -15.28
CA TRP A 375 9.96 -8.53 -14.33
C TRP A 375 9.10 -7.34 -14.74
N ARG A 376 9.08 -6.99 -16.03
CA ARG A 376 8.23 -5.90 -16.54
C ARG A 376 6.74 -6.14 -16.30
N ASN A 377 6.29 -7.39 -16.31
CA ASN A 377 4.88 -7.76 -16.14
C ASN A 377 4.52 -8.10 -14.68
N ARG A 378 5.49 -8.49 -13.86
CA ARG A 378 5.32 -8.77 -12.43
C ARG A 378 5.68 -7.53 -11.61
N LEU A 379 4.74 -6.59 -11.51
CA LEU A 379 4.88 -5.36 -10.73
C LEU A 379 4.13 -5.48 -9.40
N PRO A 380 4.59 -4.81 -8.33
CA PRO A 380 3.79 -4.65 -7.12
C PRO A 380 2.46 -3.94 -7.39
N VAL A 381 1.56 -3.96 -6.40
CA VAL A 381 0.25 -3.31 -6.50
C VAL A 381 0.38 -1.83 -6.11
N ILE A 382 -0.46 -0.97 -6.67
CA ILE A 382 -0.44 0.48 -6.36
C ILE A 382 -0.71 0.75 -4.87
N SER A 383 -1.37 -0.16 -4.17
CA SER A 383 -1.63 -0.07 -2.72
C SER A 383 -0.48 -0.56 -1.84
N ASP A 384 0.54 -1.22 -2.40
CA ASP A 384 1.74 -1.57 -1.64
C ASP A 384 2.52 -0.33 -1.26
N ASP A 385 3.18 -0.37 -0.10
CA ASP A 385 4.07 0.67 0.41
C ASP A 385 5.15 1.05 -0.62
N LEU A 386 5.53 2.35 -0.66
CA LEU A 386 6.53 2.82 -1.60
C LEU A 386 7.92 2.23 -1.29
N SER A 387 8.18 1.89 -0.03
CA SER A 387 9.39 1.15 0.37
C SER A 387 9.48 -0.21 -0.34
N HIS A 388 8.39 -0.98 -0.45
CA HIS A 388 8.39 -2.24 -1.20
C HIS A 388 8.60 -2.03 -2.70
N TRP A 389 8.00 -0.99 -3.28
CA TRP A 389 8.31 -0.59 -4.66
C TRP A 389 9.80 -0.26 -4.83
N SER A 390 10.39 0.43 -3.86
CA SER A 390 11.83 0.74 -3.86
C SER A 390 12.67 -0.53 -3.80
N ASP A 391 12.26 -1.55 -3.03
CA ASP A 391 12.98 -2.82 -2.91
C ASP A 391 13.14 -3.51 -4.27
N ILE A 392 12.00 -3.70 -4.95
CA ILE A 392 11.95 -4.40 -6.24
C ILE A 392 12.72 -3.60 -7.30
N PHE A 393 12.53 -2.29 -7.35
CA PHE A 393 13.09 -1.48 -8.42
C PHE A 393 14.59 -1.24 -8.24
N THR A 394 15.06 -1.06 -7.01
CA THR A 394 16.48 -0.93 -6.71
C THR A 394 17.22 -2.24 -6.97
N TRP A 395 16.63 -3.38 -6.62
CA TRP A 395 17.19 -4.70 -6.92
C TRP A 395 17.36 -4.91 -8.43
N ARG A 396 16.29 -4.64 -9.19
CA ARG A 396 16.34 -4.72 -10.66
C ARG A 396 17.35 -3.77 -11.26
N GLN A 397 17.52 -2.57 -10.69
CA GLN A 397 18.47 -1.58 -11.17
C GLN A 397 19.92 -2.11 -11.14
N HIS A 398 20.32 -2.80 -10.06
CA HIS A 398 21.65 -3.43 -9.98
C HIS A 398 21.89 -4.41 -11.13
N HIS A 399 20.89 -5.24 -11.43
CA HIS A 399 21.01 -6.24 -12.49
C HIS A 399 20.91 -5.64 -13.89
N TYR A 400 20.12 -4.60 -14.09
CA TYR A 400 20.13 -3.87 -15.36
C TYR A 400 21.47 -3.19 -15.60
N GLN A 401 22.09 -2.60 -14.58
CA GLN A 401 23.43 -2.01 -14.70
C GLN A 401 24.48 -3.08 -15.01
N PHE A 402 24.39 -4.26 -14.38
CA PHE A 402 25.25 -5.40 -14.70
C PHE A 402 25.10 -5.88 -16.16
N ILE A 403 23.87 -5.95 -16.68
CA ILE A 403 23.63 -6.27 -18.10
C ILE A 403 24.27 -5.21 -19.00
N VAL A 404 24.11 -3.92 -18.67
CA VAL A 404 24.71 -2.83 -19.46
C VAL A 404 26.22 -2.95 -19.49
N SER A 405 26.89 -3.07 -18.33
CA SER A 405 28.36 -3.13 -18.27
C SER A 405 28.94 -4.34 -19.01
N ARG A 406 28.22 -5.46 -19.05
CA ARG A 406 28.67 -6.66 -19.76
C ARG A 406 28.62 -6.53 -21.28
N PHE A 407 27.63 -5.81 -21.82
CA PHE A 407 27.40 -5.67 -23.26
C PHE A 407 27.95 -4.37 -23.85
N THR A 408 28.35 -3.38 -23.03
CA THR A 408 29.00 -2.16 -23.53
C THR A 408 30.30 -2.46 -24.27
N ASP A 409 31.11 -3.39 -23.75
CA ASP A 409 32.40 -3.74 -24.34
C ASP A 409 32.26 -4.59 -25.61
N SER A 410 31.10 -5.24 -25.79
CA SER A 410 30.83 -6.13 -26.93
C SER A 410 30.25 -5.40 -28.14
N GLY A 411 29.83 -4.13 -27.98
CA GLY A 411 29.17 -3.35 -29.05
C GLY A 411 27.76 -3.85 -29.40
N ASP A 412 27.18 -4.73 -28.59
CA ASP A 412 25.89 -5.36 -28.84
C ASP A 412 24.71 -4.46 -28.47
N ASN A 413 23.63 -4.56 -29.24
CA ASN A 413 22.35 -3.88 -29.00
C ASN A 413 21.68 -4.27 -27.66
N TYR A 414 22.20 -5.26 -26.93
CA TYR A 414 21.69 -5.70 -25.63
C TYR A 414 22.00 -4.72 -24.49
N SER A 415 23.04 -3.89 -24.64
CA SER A 415 23.29 -2.75 -23.75
C SER A 415 22.09 -1.79 -23.73
N ILE A 416 21.47 -1.55 -24.90
CA ILE A 416 20.28 -0.70 -25.05
C ILE A 416 19.08 -1.30 -24.33
N LEU A 417 18.93 -2.64 -24.32
CA LEU A 417 17.86 -3.32 -23.57
C LEU A 417 17.97 -3.02 -22.07
N GLY A 418 19.17 -3.14 -21.49
CA GLY A 418 19.42 -2.84 -20.08
C GLY A 418 19.16 -1.37 -19.74
N VAL A 419 19.64 -0.43 -20.56
CA VAL A 419 19.39 1.01 -20.40
C VAL A 419 17.89 1.31 -20.49
N HIS A 420 17.19 0.69 -21.43
CA HIS A 420 15.75 0.88 -21.61
C HIS A 420 14.94 0.29 -20.43
N ALA A 421 15.26 -0.91 -19.97
CA ALA A 421 14.60 -1.54 -18.83
C ALA A 421 14.81 -0.74 -17.54
N SER A 422 16.04 -0.25 -17.31
CA SER A 422 16.37 0.64 -16.20
C SER A 422 15.56 1.95 -16.25
N ALA A 423 15.54 2.64 -17.40
CA ALA A 423 14.77 3.87 -17.54
C ALA A 423 13.27 3.64 -17.30
N GLN A 424 12.70 2.55 -17.83
CA GLN A 424 11.31 2.20 -17.60
C GLN A 424 11.03 1.94 -16.12
N ALA A 425 11.91 1.22 -15.43
CA ALA A 425 11.77 0.99 -13.99
C ALA A 425 11.70 2.33 -13.24
N ILE A 426 12.67 3.23 -13.45
CA ILE A 426 12.68 4.54 -12.76
C ILE A 426 11.41 5.36 -13.07
N ILE A 427 10.94 5.37 -14.31
CA ILE A 427 9.71 6.07 -14.72
C ILE A 427 8.48 5.48 -14.03
N HIS A 428 8.39 4.16 -13.95
CA HIS A 428 7.30 3.48 -13.26
C HIS A 428 7.33 3.77 -11.76
N PHE A 429 8.49 3.75 -11.12
CA PHE A 429 8.64 4.13 -9.71
C PHE A 429 8.19 5.58 -9.47
N GLY A 430 8.65 6.54 -10.28
CA GLY A 430 8.20 7.93 -10.19
C GLY A 430 6.69 8.10 -10.40
N LYS A 431 6.09 7.33 -11.32
CA LYS A 431 4.63 7.31 -11.52
C LYS A 431 3.88 6.84 -10.26
N ILE A 432 4.40 5.85 -9.53
CA ILE A 432 3.79 5.34 -8.30
C ILE A 432 3.98 6.33 -7.14
N ALA A 433 5.20 6.85 -6.94
CA ALA A 433 5.46 7.90 -5.94
C ALA A 433 4.48 9.08 -6.10
N ARG A 434 4.26 9.53 -7.33
CA ARG A 434 3.25 10.55 -7.65
C ARG A 434 1.82 10.12 -7.27
N LYS A 435 1.43 8.86 -7.50
CA LYS A 435 0.11 8.33 -7.12
C LYS A 435 -0.08 8.25 -5.61
N HIS A 436 1.01 8.06 -4.85
CA HIS A 436 1.03 8.12 -3.39
C HIS A 436 1.12 9.56 -2.84
N ASN A 437 1.03 10.58 -3.70
CA ASN A 437 1.20 12.00 -3.36
C ASN A 437 2.61 12.41 -2.91
N LEU A 438 3.63 11.59 -3.16
CA LEU A 438 5.03 11.86 -2.84
C LEU A 438 5.72 12.55 -4.02
N SER A 439 5.51 13.87 -4.13
CA SER A 439 5.92 14.65 -5.29
C SER A 439 7.44 14.84 -5.40
N ASN A 440 8.12 15.08 -4.28
CA ASN A 440 9.58 15.27 -4.26
C ASN A 440 10.30 13.98 -4.67
N VAL A 441 9.91 12.83 -4.09
CA VAL A 441 10.44 11.51 -4.45
C VAL A 441 10.27 11.19 -5.94
N CYS A 442 9.14 11.60 -6.53
CA CYS A 442 8.90 11.47 -7.97
C CYS A 442 9.91 12.30 -8.79
N LEU A 443 10.08 13.58 -8.46
CA LEU A 443 11.00 14.47 -9.19
C LEU A 443 12.46 14.04 -9.05
N GLU A 444 12.90 13.71 -7.84
CA GLU A 444 14.25 13.19 -7.55
C GLU A 444 14.51 11.87 -8.27
N SER A 445 13.53 10.96 -8.30
CA SER A 445 13.71 9.71 -9.04
C SER A 445 13.85 9.94 -10.53
N LEU A 446 13.05 10.84 -11.12
CA LEU A 446 13.07 11.14 -12.55
C LEU A 446 14.33 11.93 -12.97
N SER A 447 14.94 12.70 -12.07
CA SER A 447 16.19 13.41 -12.34
C SER A 447 17.35 12.45 -12.61
N ARG A 448 17.37 11.27 -11.96
CA ARG A 448 18.40 10.21 -12.18
C ARG A 448 18.52 9.71 -13.62
N ILE A 449 17.49 9.91 -14.46
CA ILE A 449 17.53 9.52 -15.89
C ILE A 449 18.37 10.52 -16.72
N GLN A 450 18.70 11.71 -16.21
CA GLN A 450 19.37 12.79 -16.97
C GLN A 450 20.81 12.46 -17.43
N THR A 451 21.40 11.37 -16.97
CA THR A 451 22.83 11.04 -17.18
C THR A 451 23.14 10.16 -18.40
N ASN A 452 22.15 9.63 -19.13
CA ASN A 452 22.41 8.68 -20.22
C ASN A 452 21.98 9.21 -21.61
N PRO A 453 22.91 9.55 -22.51
CA PRO A 453 22.59 10.01 -23.87
C PRO A 453 21.96 8.92 -24.76
N SER A 454 21.97 7.65 -24.34
CA SER A 454 21.42 6.50 -25.10
C SER A 454 19.97 6.14 -24.75
N VAL A 455 19.23 6.99 -24.02
CA VAL A 455 17.84 6.69 -23.62
C VAL A 455 16.89 6.79 -24.82
N PRO A 456 16.08 5.74 -25.11
CA PRO A 456 15.12 5.78 -26.21
C PRO A 456 14.06 6.89 -26.06
N GLU A 457 13.66 7.48 -27.19
CA GLU A 457 12.73 8.62 -27.28
C GLU A 457 11.43 8.41 -26.49
N LEU A 458 10.85 7.20 -26.55
CA LEU A 458 9.64 6.84 -25.81
C LEU A 458 9.82 6.99 -24.29
N ASN A 459 10.97 6.58 -23.75
CA ASN A 459 11.23 6.68 -22.31
C ASN A 459 11.44 8.13 -21.89
N TYR A 460 12.12 8.91 -22.73
CA TYR A 460 12.25 10.35 -22.51
C TYR A 460 10.88 11.04 -22.48
N PHE A 461 9.98 10.72 -23.41
CA PHE A 461 8.60 11.22 -23.38
C PHE A 461 7.89 10.86 -22.08
N GLN A 462 7.94 9.58 -21.68
CA GLN A 462 7.26 9.11 -20.48
C GLN A 462 7.78 9.78 -19.20
N LYS A 463 9.09 10.04 -19.12
CA LYS A 463 9.71 10.81 -18.04
C LYS A 463 9.12 12.22 -17.95
N ILE A 464 9.18 12.99 -19.05
CA ILE A 464 8.66 14.36 -19.08
C ILE A 464 7.18 14.37 -18.73
N ARG A 465 6.42 13.42 -19.27
CA ARG A 465 4.99 13.25 -18.98
C ARG A 465 4.73 13.06 -17.47
N GLN A 466 5.57 12.32 -16.75
CA GLN A 466 5.40 12.17 -15.29
C GLN A 466 5.83 13.44 -14.54
N GLN A 467 6.93 14.09 -14.92
CA GLN A 467 7.36 15.36 -14.30
C GLN A 467 6.27 16.43 -14.40
N VAL A 468 5.72 16.60 -15.60
CA VAL A 468 4.65 17.56 -15.87
C VAL A 468 3.38 17.23 -15.06
N LYS A 469 3.00 15.95 -14.97
CA LYS A 469 1.88 15.53 -14.10
C LYS A 469 2.17 15.76 -12.61
N CYS A 470 3.41 15.66 -12.19
CA CYS A 470 3.84 15.92 -10.82
C CYS A 470 3.67 17.40 -10.47
N TYR A 471 4.20 18.31 -11.30
CA TYR A 471 4.02 19.76 -11.13
C TYR A 471 2.55 20.16 -11.10
N HIS A 472 1.72 19.57 -11.96
CA HIS A 472 0.28 19.83 -11.94
C HIS A 472 -0.38 19.39 -10.60
N GLN A 473 0.02 18.26 -10.04
CA GLN A 473 -0.49 17.76 -8.76
C GLN A 473 -0.04 18.64 -7.59
N MET A 474 1.23 19.07 -7.57
CA MET A 474 1.76 20.03 -6.59
C MET A 474 1.01 21.37 -6.65
N ALA A 475 0.72 21.86 -7.86
CA ALA A 475 -0.04 23.08 -8.06
C ALA A 475 -1.49 22.99 -7.57
N THR A 476 -2.13 21.84 -7.77
CA THR A 476 -3.51 21.60 -7.33
C THR A 476 -3.60 21.49 -5.80
N ALA A 477 -2.61 20.85 -5.17
CA ALA A 477 -2.57 20.66 -3.72
C ALA A 477 -2.39 21.98 -2.94
N THR A 478 -1.68 22.96 -3.50
CA THR A 478 -1.30 24.20 -2.81
C THR A 478 -2.28 25.37 -2.99
N GLN A 479 -3.35 25.23 -3.80
CA GLN A 479 -4.33 26.26 -4.21
C GLN A 479 -3.75 27.56 -4.84
N MET A 480 -2.49 27.92 -4.59
CA MET A 480 -1.76 29.09 -5.09
C MET A 480 -0.46 28.70 -5.84
N GLY A 481 -0.38 27.47 -6.38
CA GLY A 481 0.83 26.94 -7.02
C GLY A 481 1.17 27.49 -8.41
N LYS A 482 1.10 28.81 -8.63
CA LYS A 482 1.48 29.41 -9.92
C LYS A 482 2.94 29.15 -10.29
N ASN A 483 3.83 29.09 -9.28
CA ASN A 483 5.24 28.80 -9.48
C ASN A 483 5.46 27.36 -9.99
N GLU A 484 4.75 26.39 -9.42
CA GLU A 484 4.82 24.98 -9.85
C GLU A 484 4.27 24.79 -11.26
N LEU A 485 3.17 25.50 -11.60
CA LEU A 485 2.64 25.51 -12.96
C LEU A 485 3.64 26.11 -13.97
N GLN A 486 4.35 27.16 -13.57
CA GLN A 486 5.38 27.78 -14.38
C GLN A 486 6.58 26.86 -14.58
N GLY A 487 7.05 26.18 -13.53
CA GLY A 487 8.10 25.16 -13.63
C GLY A 487 7.71 24.00 -14.56
N GLY A 488 6.46 23.53 -14.47
CA GLY A 488 5.92 22.54 -15.41
C GLY A 488 5.91 23.02 -16.87
N LEU A 489 5.61 24.30 -17.11
CA LEU A 489 5.63 24.90 -18.45
C LEU A 489 7.05 25.02 -19.00
N GLU A 490 8.03 25.41 -18.19
CA GLU A 490 9.44 25.50 -18.58
C GLU A 490 10.01 24.14 -18.98
N VAL A 491 9.64 23.07 -18.27
CA VAL A 491 9.99 21.70 -18.65
C VAL A 491 9.39 21.34 -20.00
N LEU A 492 8.16 21.77 -20.31
CA LEU A 492 7.55 21.53 -21.63
C LEU A 492 8.25 22.33 -22.73
N GLU A 493 8.59 23.59 -22.49
CA GLU A 493 9.20 24.48 -23.50
C GLU A 493 10.67 24.16 -23.79
N SER A 494 11.40 23.62 -22.81
CA SER A 494 12.78 23.17 -22.99
C SER A 494 12.91 21.83 -23.71
N THR A 495 11.81 21.10 -23.94
CA THR A 495 11.85 19.80 -24.62
C THR A 495 11.95 19.91 -26.13
N ASN A 496 12.84 19.13 -26.73
CA ASN A 496 13.00 19.08 -28.18
C ASN A 496 11.94 18.17 -28.83
N LEU A 497 10.96 18.77 -29.50
CA LEU A 497 9.82 18.05 -30.10
C LEU A 497 10.15 17.32 -31.42
N LYS A 498 11.33 17.53 -32.01
CA LYS A 498 11.67 17.03 -33.36
C LYS A 498 11.69 15.51 -33.48
N PHE A 499 11.94 14.81 -32.37
CA PHE A 499 12.12 13.35 -32.32
C PHE A 499 10.89 12.61 -31.79
N LEU A 500 9.78 13.31 -31.59
CA LEU A 500 8.57 12.71 -31.02
C LEU A 500 7.56 12.35 -32.11
N SER A 501 6.85 11.24 -31.89
CA SER A 501 5.70 10.88 -32.74
C SER A 501 4.60 11.94 -32.67
N LYS A 502 3.78 12.02 -33.72
CA LYS A 502 2.67 12.98 -33.78
C LYS A 502 1.70 12.86 -32.60
N GLU A 503 1.45 11.63 -32.13
CA GLU A 503 0.62 11.35 -30.96
C GLU A 503 1.24 11.93 -29.67
N MET A 504 2.54 11.71 -29.45
CA MET A 504 3.24 12.24 -28.27
C MET A 504 3.26 13.77 -28.29
N THR A 505 3.55 14.36 -29.45
CA THR A 505 3.53 15.82 -29.65
C THR A 505 2.14 16.40 -29.41
N ALA A 506 1.07 15.71 -29.82
CA ALA A 506 -0.30 16.11 -29.50
C ALA A 506 -0.58 16.08 -27.99
N GLU A 507 -0.15 15.04 -27.25
CA GLU A 507 -0.28 15.01 -25.78
C GLU A 507 0.51 16.16 -25.12
N PHE A 508 1.69 16.49 -25.64
CA PHE A 508 2.50 17.63 -25.18
C PHE A 508 1.76 18.97 -25.31
N TYR A 509 1.20 19.26 -26.50
CA TYR A 509 0.43 20.48 -26.71
C TYR A 509 -0.82 20.54 -25.84
N ALA A 510 -1.48 19.40 -25.61
CA ALA A 510 -2.64 19.33 -24.72
C ALA A 510 -2.28 19.65 -23.27
N LEU A 511 -1.17 19.09 -22.76
CA LEU A 511 -0.65 19.42 -21.43
C LEU A 511 -0.25 20.90 -21.37
N LYS A 512 0.48 21.42 -22.35
CA LYS A 512 0.86 22.85 -22.42
C LYS A 512 -0.37 23.76 -22.34
N GLY A 513 -1.41 23.45 -23.11
CA GLY A 513 -2.67 24.20 -23.08
C GLY A 513 -3.37 24.18 -21.71
N MET A 514 -3.34 23.05 -21.02
CA MET A 514 -3.86 22.93 -19.65
C MET A 514 -3.12 23.84 -18.66
N PHE A 515 -1.78 23.88 -18.68
CA PHE A 515 -1.00 24.78 -17.82
C PHE A 515 -1.27 26.25 -18.13
N LEU A 516 -1.26 26.62 -19.42
CA LEU A 516 -1.55 28.00 -19.86
C LEU A 516 -2.93 28.46 -19.43
N SER A 517 -3.94 27.58 -19.51
CA SER A 517 -5.30 27.84 -19.02
C SER A 517 -5.32 28.15 -17.53
N GLN A 518 -4.64 27.34 -16.71
CA GLN A 518 -4.59 27.52 -15.26
C GLN A 518 -3.79 28.77 -14.84
N LEU A 519 -2.80 29.18 -15.65
CA LEU A 519 -2.05 30.42 -15.47
C LEU A 519 -2.81 31.68 -15.93
N GLY A 520 -3.98 31.53 -16.57
CA GLY A 520 -4.80 32.64 -17.07
C GLY A 520 -4.43 33.14 -18.47
N ARG A 521 -3.51 32.45 -19.19
CA ARG A 521 -3.11 32.77 -20.57
C ARG A 521 -4.07 32.14 -21.58
N SER A 522 -5.31 32.64 -21.61
CA SER A 522 -6.44 32.00 -22.32
C SER A 522 -6.24 31.84 -23.84
N GLU A 523 -5.78 32.88 -24.55
CA GLU A 523 -5.62 32.82 -26.01
C GLU A 523 -4.58 31.78 -26.45
N GLU A 524 -3.46 31.71 -25.73
CA GLU A 524 -2.41 30.74 -26.01
C GLU A 524 -2.84 29.32 -25.63
N ALA A 525 -3.61 29.17 -24.56
CA ALA A 525 -4.19 27.89 -24.16
C ALA A 525 -5.09 27.33 -25.27
N ASN A 526 -5.97 28.16 -25.84
CA ASN A 526 -6.85 27.74 -26.93
C ASN A 526 -6.06 27.35 -28.19
N LYS A 527 -5.03 28.13 -28.56
CA LYS A 527 -4.14 27.81 -29.69
C LYS A 527 -3.44 26.46 -29.49
N ALA A 528 -2.91 26.21 -28.28
CA ALA A 528 -2.23 24.95 -27.97
C ALA A 528 -3.20 23.74 -27.96
N LEU A 529 -4.39 23.87 -27.37
CA LEU A 529 -5.39 22.79 -27.32
C LEU A 529 -5.96 22.47 -28.70
N SER A 530 -6.27 23.50 -29.50
CA SER A 530 -6.72 23.33 -30.89
C SER A 530 -5.64 22.64 -31.74
N ALA A 531 -4.37 23.06 -31.61
CA ALA A 531 -3.25 22.40 -32.30
C ALA A 531 -3.09 20.94 -31.87
N ALA A 532 -3.25 20.63 -30.57
CA ALA A 532 -3.17 19.25 -30.07
C ALA A 532 -4.18 18.32 -30.73
N VAL A 533 -5.43 18.76 -30.82
CA VAL A 533 -6.53 18.01 -31.42
C VAL A 533 -6.35 17.86 -32.94
N GLN A 534 -5.91 18.91 -33.64
CA GLN A 534 -5.65 18.85 -35.08
C GLN A 534 -4.48 17.90 -35.44
N LEU A 535 -3.48 17.79 -34.57
CA LEU A 535 -2.36 16.87 -34.75
C LEU A 535 -2.78 15.40 -34.60
N HIS A 536 -3.68 15.11 -33.66
CA HIS A 536 -4.18 13.76 -33.42
C HIS A 536 -5.62 13.73 -32.88
N ASP A 537 -6.60 13.66 -33.79
CA ASP A 537 -8.04 13.72 -33.45
C ASP A 537 -8.52 12.56 -32.56
N THR A 538 -7.88 11.39 -32.67
CA THR A 538 -8.23 10.21 -31.85
C THR A 538 -7.76 10.32 -30.40
N LEU A 539 -6.98 11.35 -30.05
CA LEU A 539 -6.54 11.57 -28.67
C LEU A 539 -7.67 12.14 -27.80
N VAL A 540 -8.49 11.24 -27.28
CA VAL A 540 -9.61 11.53 -26.38
C VAL A 540 -9.24 12.47 -25.23
N LYS A 541 -8.05 12.31 -24.66
CA LYS A 541 -7.59 13.12 -23.52
C LYS A 541 -7.39 14.59 -23.88
N SER A 542 -6.95 14.90 -25.11
CA SER A 542 -6.80 16.28 -25.59
C SER A 542 -8.15 16.96 -25.72
N TRP A 543 -9.13 16.24 -26.27
CA TRP A 543 -10.53 16.70 -26.34
C TRP A 543 -11.11 16.97 -24.95
N ALA A 544 -10.86 16.09 -23.99
CA ALA A 544 -11.29 16.30 -22.62
C ALA A 544 -10.70 17.56 -21.99
N LEU A 545 -9.39 17.79 -22.12
CA LEU A 545 -8.73 18.98 -21.58
C LEU A 545 -9.23 20.27 -22.24
N TRP A 546 -9.55 20.21 -23.53
CA TRP A 546 -10.14 21.34 -24.24
C TRP A 546 -11.59 21.61 -23.80
N GLY A 547 -12.37 20.55 -23.54
CA GLY A 547 -13.69 20.64 -22.93
C GLY A 547 -13.64 21.27 -21.53
N ASP A 548 -12.71 20.82 -20.67
CA ASP A 548 -12.52 21.37 -19.33
C ASP A 548 -12.16 22.87 -19.38
N TYR A 549 -11.38 23.30 -20.39
CA TYR A 549 -11.09 24.72 -20.65
C TYR A 549 -12.34 25.51 -21.05
N TRP A 550 -13.12 25.02 -22.01
CA TRP A 550 -14.35 25.70 -22.44
C TRP A 550 -15.40 25.76 -21.34
N GLU A 551 -15.55 24.70 -20.55
CA GLU A 551 -16.42 24.68 -19.38
C GLU A 551 -16.01 25.75 -18.36
N ALA A 552 -14.71 25.84 -18.04
CA ALA A 552 -14.21 26.85 -17.10
C ALA A 552 -14.48 28.28 -17.57
N LEU A 553 -14.46 28.54 -18.88
CA LEU A 553 -14.86 29.83 -19.46
C LEU A 553 -16.37 30.04 -19.43
N PHE A 554 -17.16 29.02 -19.76
CA PHE A 554 -18.62 29.09 -19.74
C PHE A 554 -19.17 29.34 -18.33
N ILE A 555 -18.58 28.73 -17.30
CA ILE A 555 -18.96 28.97 -15.90
C ILE A 555 -18.70 30.43 -15.49
N ARG A 556 -17.66 31.06 -16.03
CA ARG A 556 -17.36 32.47 -15.78
C ARG A 556 -18.30 33.42 -16.52
N ASP A 557 -18.73 33.03 -17.71
CA ASP A 557 -19.59 33.83 -18.58
C ASP A 557 -20.68 32.97 -19.24
N SER A 558 -21.71 32.65 -18.45
CA SER A 558 -22.80 31.77 -18.85
C SER A 558 -23.76 32.39 -19.86
N ALA A 559 -23.60 33.69 -20.18
CA ALA A 559 -24.40 34.36 -21.20
C ALA A 559 -23.97 33.96 -22.62
N HIS A 560 -22.72 33.49 -22.79
CA HIS A 560 -22.17 33.11 -24.08
C HIS A 560 -22.36 31.61 -24.36
N ILE A 561 -23.55 31.25 -24.84
CA ILE A 561 -23.97 29.86 -25.14
C ILE A 561 -23.03 29.13 -26.11
N ASN A 562 -22.37 29.86 -27.03
CA ASN A 562 -21.38 29.28 -27.96
C ASN A 562 -20.19 28.61 -27.26
N LEU A 563 -19.82 29.05 -26.06
CA LEU A 563 -18.79 28.41 -25.24
C LEU A 563 -19.28 27.04 -24.74
N GLY A 564 -20.56 26.96 -24.33
CA GLY A 564 -21.22 25.71 -23.96
C GLY A 564 -21.32 24.72 -25.12
N VAL A 565 -21.64 25.18 -26.33
CA VAL A 565 -21.63 24.36 -27.56
C VAL A 565 -20.25 23.76 -27.82
N SER A 566 -19.19 24.57 -27.66
CA SER A 566 -17.81 24.14 -27.84
C SER A 566 -17.39 23.11 -26.78
N ALA A 567 -17.80 23.31 -25.52
CA ALA A 567 -17.56 22.36 -24.43
C ALA A 567 -18.23 21.01 -24.67
N ILE A 568 -19.53 21.01 -25.03
CA ILE A 568 -20.30 19.80 -25.37
C ILE A 568 -19.63 19.04 -26.52
N THR A 569 -19.24 19.75 -27.57
CA THR A 569 -18.56 19.14 -28.74
C THR A 569 -17.29 18.42 -28.29
N CYS A 570 -16.45 19.09 -27.49
CA CYS A 570 -15.22 18.50 -26.98
C CYS A 570 -15.48 17.27 -26.08
N TYR A 571 -16.48 17.34 -25.20
CA TYR A 571 -16.82 16.21 -24.33
C TYR A 571 -17.40 15.02 -25.08
N LEU A 572 -18.22 15.23 -26.11
CA LEU A 572 -18.76 14.14 -26.93
C LEU A 572 -17.64 13.45 -27.74
N HIS A 573 -16.67 14.21 -28.25
CA HIS A 573 -15.46 13.64 -28.83
C HIS A 573 -14.62 12.87 -27.79
N ALA A 574 -14.55 13.35 -26.54
CA ALA A 574 -13.93 12.63 -25.43
C ALA A 574 -14.72 11.38 -24.97
N CYS A 575 -16.00 11.25 -25.33
CA CYS A 575 -16.80 10.07 -25.02
C CYS A 575 -16.68 8.94 -26.06
N ARG A 576 -15.93 9.16 -27.15
CA ARG A 576 -15.62 8.13 -28.16
C ARG A 576 -14.66 7.04 -27.66
N HIS A 577 -14.17 7.19 -26.43
CA HIS A 577 -13.28 6.23 -25.78
C HIS A 577 -13.97 4.87 -25.61
N GLN A 578 -13.23 3.77 -25.76
CA GLN A 578 -13.79 2.41 -25.61
C GLN A 578 -14.11 2.08 -24.14
N ASN A 579 -13.24 2.49 -23.22
CA ASN A 579 -13.46 2.28 -21.78
C ASN A 579 -14.61 3.13 -21.24
N GLU A 580 -15.60 2.45 -20.68
CA GLU A 580 -16.84 3.05 -20.21
C GLU A 580 -16.70 3.90 -18.93
N SER A 581 -15.92 3.44 -17.96
CA SER A 581 -15.70 4.18 -16.71
C SER A 581 -15.10 5.58 -16.90
N LYS A 582 -14.26 5.76 -17.93
CA LYS A 582 -13.55 7.02 -18.20
C LYS A 582 -14.44 8.07 -18.85
N SER A 583 -15.47 7.66 -19.60
CA SER A 583 -16.38 8.56 -20.31
C SER A 583 -17.48 9.12 -19.40
N ARG A 584 -17.86 8.39 -18.33
CA ARG A 584 -18.99 8.72 -17.45
C ARG A 584 -18.99 10.17 -16.99
N LYS A 585 -17.85 10.66 -16.51
CA LYS A 585 -17.72 12.04 -16.01
C LYS A 585 -17.97 13.09 -17.09
N TYR A 586 -17.60 12.81 -18.35
CA TYR A 586 -17.81 13.73 -19.46
C TYR A 586 -19.27 13.72 -19.91
N LEU A 587 -19.92 12.55 -19.95
CA LEU A 587 -21.36 12.46 -20.19
C LEU A 587 -22.17 13.16 -19.09
N ALA A 588 -21.77 13.03 -17.84
CA ALA A 588 -22.36 13.78 -16.73
C ALA A 588 -22.31 15.30 -16.99
N LYS A 589 -21.14 15.80 -17.42
CA LYS A 589 -20.92 17.20 -17.78
C LYS A 589 -21.77 17.64 -18.98
N VAL A 590 -21.91 16.81 -20.02
CA VAL A 590 -22.79 17.09 -21.16
C VAL A 590 -24.25 17.22 -20.71
N LEU A 591 -24.75 16.27 -19.92
CA LEU A 591 -26.12 16.29 -19.39
C LEU A 591 -26.35 17.48 -18.46
N TRP A 592 -25.34 17.88 -17.70
CA TRP A 592 -25.39 19.08 -16.87
C TRP A 592 -25.39 20.36 -17.71
N LEU A 593 -24.55 20.47 -18.75
CA LEU A 593 -24.54 21.64 -19.65
C LEU A 593 -25.88 21.81 -20.37
N LEU A 594 -26.59 20.71 -20.68
CA LEU A 594 -27.93 20.77 -21.25
C LEU A 594 -28.97 21.47 -20.36
N SER A 595 -28.75 21.61 -19.04
CA SER A 595 -29.66 22.40 -18.20
C SER A 595 -29.55 23.91 -18.41
N TYR A 596 -28.54 24.38 -19.16
CA TYR A 596 -28.33 25.80 -19.50
C TYR A 596 -28.78 26.12 -20.93
N ASN A 597 -29.64 25.27 -21.51
CA ASN A 597 -30.09 25.44 -22.87
C ASN A 597 -30.86 26.77 -23.05
N ASP A 598 -30.61 27.43 -24.16
CA ASP A 598 -31.29 28.66 -24.55
C ASP A 598 -32.67 28.37 -25.15
N ALA A 599 -33.46 29.42 -25.35
CA ALA A 599 -34.79 29.33 -25.95
C ALA A 599 -34.74 28.73 -27.38
N ASP A 600 -33.63 28.95 -28.10
CA ASP A 600 -33.39 28.43 -29.44
C ASP A 600 -32.94 26.95 -29.45
N GLY A 601 -32.44 26.45 -28.33
CA GLY A 601 -32.05 25.06 -28.14
C GLY A 601 -30.71 24.69 -28.77
N SER A 602 -29.78 25.63 -28.84
CA SER A 602 -28.46 25.55 -29.46
C SER A 602 -27.58 24.43 -28.86
N LEU A 603 -27.65 24.21 -27.54
CA LEU A 603 -26.89 23.14 -26.88
C LEU A 603 -27.44 21.75 -27.21
N SER A 604 -28.76 21.63 -27.34
CA SER A 604 -29.41 20.37 -27.73
C SER A 604 -29.07 19.99 -29.17
N GLU A 605 -29.04 20.97 -30.08
CA GLU A 605 -28.64 20.76 -31.48
C GLU A 605 -27.17 20.30 -31.58
N ALA A 606 -26.28 20.85 -30.76
CA ALA A 606 -24.90 20.41 -30.69
C ALA A 606 -24.79 18.94 -30.23
N VAL A 607 -25.58 18.52 -29.23
CA VAL A 607 -25.60 17.11 -28.80
C VAL A 607 -26.07 16.20 -29.92
N GLU A 608 -27.16 16.54 -30.60
CA GLU A 608 -27.69 15.76 -31.74
C GLU A 608 -26.67 15.58 -32.85
N ARG A 609 -25.93 16.63 -33.18
CA ARG A 609 -24.94 16.59 -34.26
C ARG A 609 -23.74 15.72 -33.93
N TYR A 610 -23.25 15.75 -32.69
CA TYR A 610 -21.98 15.13 -32.31
C TYR A 610 -22.12 13.81 -31.53
N CYS A 611 -23.31 13.43 -31.09
CA CYS A 611 -23.55 12.18 -30.35
C CYS A 611 -23.33 10.90 -31.18
N VAL A 612 -23.41 10.98 -32.52
CA VAL A 612 -23.34 9.83 -33.43
C VAL A 612 -22.02 9.05 -33.27
N GLY A 613 -20.94 9.73 -32.86
CA GLY A 613 -19.65 9.09 -32.62
C GLY A 613 -19.51 8.37 -31.28
N VAL A 614 -20.46 8.53 -30.34
CA VAL A 614 -20.36 7.97 -28.99
C VAL A 614 -20.94 6.56 -28.94
N PRO A 615 -20.17 5.53 -28.53
CA PRO A 615 -20.67 4.16 -28.46
C PRO A 615 -21.88 4.03 -27.52
N PRO A 616 -22.90 3.22 -27.87
CA PRO A 616 -24.11 3.10 -27.06
C PRO A 616 -23.89 2.65 -25.61
N ILE A 617 -22.90 1.78 -25.40
CA ILE A 617 -22.58 1.29 -24.05
C ILE A 617 -22.25 2.42 -23.06
N GLN A 618 -21.76 3.56 -23.55
CA GLN A 618 -21.36 4.70 -22.73
C GLN A 618 -22.55 5.39 -22.04
N TRP A 619 -23.75 5.29 -22.62
CA TRP A 619 -24.95 5.94 -22.10
C TRP A 619 -25.74 5.07 -21.12
N LEU A 620 -25.39 3.79 -21.01
CA LEU A 620 -26.10 2.83 -20.15
C LEU A 620 -26.27 3.31 -18.69
N PRO A 621 -25.24 3.87 -18.01
CA PRO A 621 -25.40 4.37 -16.64
C PRO A 621 -26.35 5.57 -16.52
N TRP A 622 -26.54 6.30 -17.61
CA TRP A 622 -27.28 7.55 -17.65
C TRP A 622 -28.74 7.40 -18.09
N ILE A 623 -29.21 6.17 -18.34
CA ILE A 623 -30.60 5.89 -18.74
C ILE A 623 -31.63 6.61 -17.85
N PRO A 624 -31.54 6.58 -16.50
CA PRO A 624 -32.52 7.28 -15.67
C PRO A 624 -32.57 8.79 -15.95
N GLN A 625 -31.40 9.42 -16.12
CA GLN A 625 -31.28 10.85 -16.42
C GLN A 625 -31.81 11.15 -17.82
N LEU A 626 -31.51 10.30 -18.81
CA LEU A 626 -32.02 10.42 -20.17
C LEU A 626 -33.55 10.32 -20.23
N LEU A 627 -34.13 9.34 -19.53
CA LEU A 627 -35.59 9.18 -19.42
C LEU A 627 -36.23 10.39 -18.73
N THR A 628 -35.56 10.97 -17.73
CA THR A 628 -36.02 12.19 -17.06
C THR A 628 -35.93 13.41 -17.98
N CYS A 629 -34.89 13.50 -18.81
CA CYS A 629 -34.73 14.55 -19.79
C CYS A 629 -35.89 14.56 -20.81
N LEU A 630 -36.44 13.39 -21.18
CA LEU A 630 -37.61 13.30 -22.08
C LEU A 630 -38.87 14.01 -21.55
N VAL A 631 -39.00 14.12 -20.23
CA VAL A 631 -40.17 14.76 -19.59
C VAL A 631 -40.03 16.30 -19.56
N ARG A 632 -38.81 16.83 -19.71
CA ARG A 632 -38.54 18.27 -19.68
C ARG A 632 -38.86 18.93 -21.03
N PRO A 633 -39.25 20.22 -21.06
CA PRO A 633 -39.48 20.96 -22.30
C PRO A 633 -38.24 21.01 -23.22
N GLU A 634 -37.04 21.00 -22.62
CA GLU A 634 -35.74 20.89 -23.29
C GLU A 634 -35.53 19.52 -24.00
N GLY A 635 -36.25 18.48 -23.58
CA GLY A 635 -36.08 17.09 -24.06
C GLY A 635 -36.77 16.74 -25.36
N LYS A 636 -37.64 17.61 -25.90
CA LYS A 636 -38.34 17.34 -27.17
C LYS A 636 -37.40 17.19 -28.36
N LYS A 637 -36.24 17.85 -28.33
CA LYS A 637 -35.16 17.71 -29.33
C LYS A 637 -34.33 16.42 -29.09
N CYS A 638 -33.95 16.14 -27.83
CA CYS A 638 -33.26 14.89 -27.42
C CYS A 638 -34.00 13.58 -27.79
N HIS A 639 -35.32 13.64 -28.02
CA HIS A 639 -36.15 12.51 -28.41
C HIS A 639 -35.76 11.89 -29.77
N VAL A 640 -35.20 12.67 -30.71
CA VAL A 640 -34.76 12.15 -32.03
C VAL A 640 -33.43 11.40 -31.90
N THR A 641 -32.59 11.82 -30.96
CA THR A 641 -31.23 11.31 -30.71
C THR A 641 -31.21 9.92 -30.06
N PHE A 642 -32.10 9.69 -29.08
CA PHE A 642 -32.20 8.42 -28.36
C PHE A 642 -33.19 7.42 -28.98
N ALA A 643 -34.02 7.84 -29.93
CA ALA A 643 -34.88 6.94 -30.70
C ALA A 643 -34.26 6.53 -32.05
N GLY A 644 -33.53 7.42 -32.72
CA GLY A 644 -32.98 7.18 -34.07
C GLY A 644 -31.79 6.20 -34.14
N ASN A 645 -31.11 5.96 -33.02
CA ASN A 645 -29.89 5.13 -32.96
C ASN A 645 -30.14 3.68 -32.49
N ASN A 646 -31.37 3.14 -32.61
CA ASN A 646 -31.69 1.74 -32.27
C ASN A 646 -31.29 1.31 -30.84
N TRP A 647 -31.33 2.23 -29.86
CA TRP A 647 -30.98 1.96 -28.46
C TRP A 647 -31.84 0.86 -27.81
N PHE A 648 -33.03 0.57 -28.36
CA PHE A 648 -33.99 -0.41 -27.84
C PHE A 648 -34.16 -1.68 -28.69
N VAL A 649 -33.36 -1.90 -29.76
CA VAL A 649 -33.55 -3.06 -30.67
C VAL A 649 -32.29 -3.94 -30.77
N LYS A 650 -32.09 -4.80 -29.76
CA LYS A 650 -32.00 -6.27 -29.86
C LYS A 650 -31.51 -6.85 -28.52
N PRO A 651 -32.33 -7.64 -27.79
CA PRO A 651 -31.79 -8.54 -26.79
C PRO A 651 -31.16 -9.71 -27.56
N SER A 652 -29.87 -9.63 -27.88
CA SER A 652 -29.13 -10.84 -28.24
C SER A 652 -28.92 -11.64 -26.96
N ARG A 653 -29.92 -12.46 -26.60
CA ARG A 653 -29.66 -13.72 -25.91
C ARG A 653 -28.74 -14.53 -26.82
N GLN A 654 -27.44 -14.40 -26.63
CA GLN A 654 -26.56 -15.52 -26.87
C GLN A 654 -26.73 -16.42 -25.66
N ASP A 655 -27.15 -17.65 -25.92
CA ASP A 655 -27.22 -18.73 -24.94
C ASP A 655 -25.86 -18.87 -24.25
N VAL A 656 -25.79 -18.41 -22.99
CA VAL A 656 -24.76 -18.85 -22.06
C VAL A 656 -25.25 -20.19 -21.51
N PRO A 657 -24.51 -21.31 -21.67
CA PRO A 657 -24.88 -22.55 -21.03
C PRO A 657 -24.91 -22.35 -19.52
N SER A 658 -26.03 -22.74 -18.92
CA SER A 658 -26.29 -22.71 -17.48
C SER A 658 -25.37 -23.69 -16.74
N SER A 659 -24.16 -23.28 -16.39
CA SER A 659 -23.36 -23.93 -15.33
C SER A 659 -22.15 -23.08 -14.91
N SER A 660 -22.35 -22.10 -14.03
CA SER A 660 -21.39 -21.68 -12.99
C SER A 660 -21.86 -20.38 -12.32
N ILE A 661 -22.78 -20.49 -11.36
CA ILE A 661 -23.03 -19.41 -10.40
C ILE A 661 -22.04 -19.61 -9.24
N LEU A 662 -20.95 -18.85 -9.27
CA LEU A 662 -20.14 -18.51 -8.10
C LEU A 662 -19.90 -16.99 -8.14
N PRO A 663 -19.89 -16.30 -6.99
CA PRO A 663 -19.92 -14.84 -6.95
C PRO A 663 -18.53 -14.29 -7.33
N HIS A 664 -18.48 -13.53 -8.43
CA HIS A 664 -17.29 -12.76 -8.78
C HIS A 664 -17.13 -11.61 -7.80
N LYS A 665 -16.01 -11.66 -7.06
CA LYS A 665 -15.44 -10.57 -6.27
C LYS A 665 -15.11 -9.38 -7.16
N ASP A 666 -15.32 -8.19 -6.61
CA ASP A 666 -14.82 -6.92 -7.13
C ASP A 666 -13.31 -6.98 -7.39
N THR A 667 -12.93 -6.90 -8.67
CA THR A 667 -11.56 -6.63 -9.12
C THR A 667 -11.56 -5.36 -9.96
N LEU A 668 -11.33 -4.23 -9.30
CA LEU A 668 -10.81 -3.01 -9.90
C LEU A 668 -9.34 -3.25 -10.24
N LEU A 669 -9.06 -3.77 -11.45
CA LEU A 669 -7.79 -3.70 -12.18
C LEU A 669 -7.96 -4.55 -13.42
N ASP A 670 -8.13 -3.92 -14.58
CA ASP A 670 -7.24 -4.20 -15.69
C ASP A 670 -7.26 -3.11 -16.75
N SER A 671 -6.05 -2.74 -17.12
CA SER A 671 -5.69 -1.94 -18.28
C SER A 671 -5.27 -2.89 -19.40
N GLN A 672 -5.76 -2.66 -20.61
CA GLN A 672 -5.02 -2.71 -21.89
C GLN A 672 -6.04 -2.47 -23.02
N ASP A 673 -6.16 -1.23 -23.47
CA ASP A 673 -5.35 -0.61 -24.53
C ASP A 673 -5.18 0.89 -24.24
#